data_AF-A0A4Q0Z2P2-F1
#
_entry.id   AF-A0A4Q0Z2P2-F1
#
_cell.length_a   1.000
_cell.length_b   1.000
_cell.length_c   1.000
_cell.angle_alpha   90.00
_cell.angle_beta   90.00
_cell.angle_gamma   90.00
#
_symmetry.space_group_name_H-M   'P 1'
#
loop_
_entity.id
_entity.type
_entity.pdbx_description
1 polymer ?
#
loop_
_entity_poly.entity_id
_entity_poly.type
_entity_poly.pdbx_seq_one_letter_code
_entity_poly.pdbx_strand_id
1 'polypeptide(L)'
;MKHIIKLFFIFIFITTSLYSSDKITLTKKEKEFIKKHPLIKVGVETNWPPFEFVEEGQYKGLTKGYLDIISQQTGIKFQYIIDDSWSNLLQKTQAKKIDLLPILTKTKQTEKSLLFTQKYISIREYLFSKEIQYNNLNDLINKTIAIPKDYAYETYIKDKYPNITVLSVNNMLEAIDAVVTNKAEALIANPAIISYLTKKHNITDILANFPLRYNKNEMFMATRNDFGILIDILNKVLNNISIEEKQRLHHKWVFSNKVATTSNIIFTNEEKEFLAEKKKVYISNEYDFRPYDYNEDGVPKGYIVDYLKLLSKKLNLEPVFITDKWFELENKIKNKEIDILPMISVNEKRKTYLHYTNKILSQELTIVTKASKTEIINIDDLENRKIGMIRSWNITNKIKSNYPNIKVIEFDTIEDILEAIKLNFIEATVLNELSAKYYINQNRYENHLKTVGGVTIDGFYKDLYMGVRKDLPLLKTLYNKALGNVTAEEEKALKEKWHNSSKALTLTDKEKEFIQNNVINISFTSNWRPFSFVKDNQPQGLAYDYWNLISNKVNLKTNYIYEDNFTTALKEIKNKNRDIILLTSNTKEREEYSIFSDTIFKTPIGIATIKDENYIPDGSYLEGKKVAVGKSYTAQKLLSKIYPKIEFVETKNLKEAFDLLSENKVFAVVDSMPALSDQIKEFGYTNIKISGSTKVIFNMKMLIRDDYEILKSIVNKVLLTISEEEKEKIKNKWIDLEYKENFNYSLIWKIVLGFTLVLLFVMYKNRQLVRFQKELKKTKDNLENSLENFRLLLDVNIAGILIVRDNKIKYLNDELLNILELDSKELLFEKSFETLFPNQNIESLINENKENDSFEIELNYDNKLTIPVLVKLKDIIYDNRKSYIISIIDLTDIKSKEELLLQQSKMASLGEMIGNIAHQWRQPLSTISTAASGLKIQKEFDTLSNEMLINSLDTITRTTQFLSQTINDFQNYIKDDKKRVPFIINDSFEKVLSILDTSFINHNIEIKKEIENIEINSYQNELNQVLLNIFANSKDALKEIKNDKEKYIFIKVFKKNNNAIIEIIDNGGGIKKELLEKVFEPYFTTKHKSQGTGLGLYMTHKIITESMKGKIQIENCKYAGFNNCTKVTILLPIE
;
A
#
# COMPACT_ATOMS: atom_id res chain seq x y z
N MET A 1 -48.92 6.09 -7.43
CA MET A 1 -47.91 5.40 -6.59
C MET A 1 -48.29 5.33 -5.11
N LYS A 2 -48.92 6.35 -4.52
CA LYS A 2 -49.34 6.36 -3.10
C LYS A 2 -50.42 5.33 -2.69
N HIS A 3 -51.24 4.78 -3.60
CA HIS A 3 -52.28 3.81 -3.24
C HIS A 3 -51.84 2.35 -3.19
N ILE A 4 -50.69 2.00 -3.76
CA ILE A 4 -50.16 0.64 -3.74
C ILE A 4 -49.32 0.39 -2.47
N ILE A 5 -48.69 1.44 -1.95
CA ILE A 5 -47.88 1.42 -0.71
C ILE A 5 -48.76 1.20 0.55
N LYS A 6 -50.03 1.64 0.53
CA LYS A 6 -50.94 1.46 1.68
C LYS A 6 -51.41 0.02 1.92
N LEU A 7 -51.34 -0.85 0.91
CA LEU A 7 -51.77 -2.25 1.02
C LEU A 7 -50.66 -3.19 1.49
N PHE A 8 -49.39 -2.79 1.34
CA PHE A 8 -48.23 -3.64 1.65
C PHE A 8 -47.82 -3.58 3.13
N PHE A 9 -48.09 -2.46 3.81
CA PHE A 9 -47.74 -2.25 5.23
C PHE A 9 -48.64 -2.98 6.24
N ILE A 10 -49.77 -3.55 5.81
CA ILE A 10 -50.71 -4.25 6.72
C ILE A 10 -50.25 -5.69 7.02
N PHE A 11 -49.27 -6.24 6.29
CA PHE A 11 -48.98 -7.69 6.34
C PHE A 11 -47.75 -8.09 7.18
N ILE A 12 -46.85 -7.18 7.56
CA ILE A 12 -45.53 -7.55 8.12
C ILE A 12 -45.33 -6.97 9.53
N PHE A 13 -46.28 -7.23 10.44
CA PHE A 13 -46.13 -6.85 11.87
C PHE A 13 -46.51 -7.96 12.86
N ILE A 14 -46.55 -9.23 12.43
CA ILE A 14 -46.82 -10.36 13.33
C ILE A 14 -45.60 -11.28 13.36
N THR A 15 -45.10 -11.51 14.59
CA THR A 15 -44.05 -12.46 15.05
C THR A 15 -42.58 -11.98 15.05
N THR A 16 -41.70 -12.26 16.01
CA THR A 16 -41.64 -12.18 17.50
C THR A 16 -40.27 -12.74 17.96
N SER A 17 -39.59 -12.03 18.88
CA SER A 17 -38.66 -12.43 19.98
C SER A 17 -38.41 -13.91 20.39
N LEU A 18 -37.15 -14.28 20.79
CA LEU A 18 -36.72 -15.08 21.99
C LEU A 18 -35.25 -15.63 21.91
N TYR A 19 -34.47 -15.68 23.02
CA TYR A 19 -33.70 -16.86 23.56
C TYR A 19 -32.74 -16.57 24.76
N SER A 20 -32.56 -17.59 25.64
CA SER A 20 -32.00 -17.65 27.03
C SER A 20 -30.88 -18.73 27.20
N SER A 21 -30.10 -18.74 28.30
CA SER A 21 -28.91 -19.61 28.62
C SER A 21 -29.21 -20.97 29.33
N ASP A 22 -28.43 -22.04 29.06
CA ASP A 22 -28.61 -23.43 29.56
C ASP A 22 -27.84 -23.84 30.85
N LYS A 23 -28.34 -24.83 31.62
CA LYS A 23 -27.78 -25.43 32.88
C LYS A 23 -27.26 -26.88 32.70
N ILE A 24 -26.29 -27.34 33.52
CA ILE A 24 -25.77 -28.73 33.49
C ILE A 24 -26.77 -29.80 33.96
N THR A 25 -26.73 -30.98 33.34
CA THR A 25 -27.62 -32.12 33.66
C THR A 25 -26.86 -33.25 34.38
N LEU A 26 -27.14 -33.46 35.67
CA LEU A 26 -26.61 -34.57 36.49
C LEU A 26 -27.55 -35.78 36.49
N THR A 27 -26.99 -37.00 36.48
CA THR A 27 -27.74 -38.27 36.56
C THR A 27 -28.28 -38.53 37.97
N LYS A 28 -29.24 -39.45 38.10
CA LYS A 28 -29.81 -39.84 39.40
C LYS A 28 -28.74 -40.36 40.38
N LYS A 29 -27.82 -41.21 39.91
CA LYS A 29 -26.71 -41.77 40.70
C LYS A 29 -25.76 -40.68 41.23
N GLU A 30 -25.46 -39.68 40.41
CA GLU A 30 -24.59 -38.56 40.80
C GLU A 30 -25.26 -37.64 41.82
N LYS A 31 -26.57 -37.36 41.65
CA LYS A 31 -27.35 -36.59 42.63
C LYS A 31 -27.44 -37.32 43.99
N GLU A 32 -27.58 -38.64 43.99
CA GLU A 32 -27.56 -39.45 45.20
C GLU A 32 -26.17 -39.48 45.85
N PHE A 33 -25.09 -39.56 45.06
CA PHE A 33 -23.72 -39.47 45.55
C PHE A 33 -23.46 -38.14 46.28
N ILE A 34 -23.87 -37.01 45.69
CA ILE A 34 -23.73 -35.68 46.32
C ILE A 34 -24.52 -35.60 47.65
N LYS A 35 -25.72 -36.20 47.71
CA LYS A 35 -26.49 -36.27 48.96
C LYS A 35 -25.82 -37.13 50.03
N LYS A 36 -25.20 -38.25 49.65
CA LYS A 36 -24.51 -39.18 50.56
C LYS A 36 -23.15 -38.66 51.02
N HIS A 37 -22.52 -37.80 50.23
CA HIS A 37 -21.22 -37.19 50.49
C HIS A 37 -21.34 -35.65 50.48
N PRO A 38 -22.02 -35.05 51.47
CA PRO A 38 -22.28 -33.62 51.49
C PRO A 38 -21.01 -32.78 51.68
N LEU A 39 -19.90 -33.40 52.10
CA LEU A 39 -18.61 -32.77 52.33
C LEU A 39 -17.50 -33.64 51.76
N ILE A 40 -16.70 -33.08 50.84
CA ILE A 40 -15.53 -33.74 50.23
C ILE A 40 -14.26 -33.14 50.82
N LYS A 41 -13.37 -33.98 51.37
CA LYS A 41 -12.10 -33.55 51.95
C LYS A 41 -11.04 -33.36 50.88
N VAL A 42 -10.51 -32.16 50.75
CA VAL A 42 -9.53 -31.77 49.73
C VAL A 42 -8.17 -31.54 50.39
N GLY A 43 -7.14 -32.25 49.94
CA GLY A 43 -5.76 -32.01 50.37
C GLY A 43 -5.16 -30.80 49.66
N VAL A 44 -4.55 -29.88 50.41
CA VAL A 44 -4.03 -28.61 49.87
C VAL A 44 -2.58 -28.42 50.29
N GLU A 45 -1.70 -28.17 49.32
CA GLU A 45 -0.32 -27.77 49.57
C GLU A 45 -0.19 -26.26 49.84
N THR A 46 0.75 -25.87 50.71
CA THR A 46 0.88 -24.47 51.18
C THR A 46 1.76 -23.57 50.31
N ASN A 47 2.69 -24.14 49.53
CA ASN A 47 3.86 -23.40 49.02
C ASN A 47 4.01 -23.41 47.48
N TRP A 48 2.91 -23.47 46.72
CA TRP A 48 2.96 -23.52 45.26
C TRP A 48 2.16 -22.41 44.52
N PRO A 49 2.41 -21.12 44.84
CA PRO A 49 1.71 -20.02 44.19
C PRO A 49 2.18 -19.83 42.72
N PRO A 50 1.29 -19.43 41.80
CA PRO A 50 -0.11 -19.05 42.01
C PRO A 50 -1.10 -20.21 41.81
N PHE A 51 -0.63 -21.46 41.70
CA PHE A 51 -1.47 -22.62 41.40
C PHE A 51 -2.24 -23.10 42.63
N GLU A 52 -1.54 -23.36 43.72
CA GLU A 52 -2.09 -23.87 44.98
C GLU A 52 -1.22 -23.38 46.15
N PHE A 53 -1.78 -22.56 47.04
CA PHE A 53 -1.05 -22.06 48.20
C PHE A 53 -1.98 -21.59 49.31
N VAL A 54 -1.41 -21.37 50.49
CA VAL A 54 -2.11 -20.81 51.63
C VAL A 54 -1.51 -19.46 51.98
N GLU A 55 -2.35 -18.45 52.12
CA GLU A 55 -1.95 -17.11 52.52
C GLU A 55 -2.92 -16.58 53.56
N GLU A 56 -2.40 -16.11 54.69
CA GLU A 56 -3.19 -15.64 55.85
C GLU A 56 -4.18 -16.71 56.36
N GLY A 57 -3.77 -17.99 56.32
CA GLY A 57 -4.61 -19.12 56.74
C GLY A 57 -5.73 -19.49 55.77
N GLN A 58 -5.82 -18.84 54.60
CA GLN A 58 -6.82 -19.13 53.58
C GLN A 58 -6.21 -19.83 52.37
N TYR A 59 -6.89 -20.88 51.88
CA TYR A 59 -6.54 -21.55 50.63
C TYR A 59 -6.86 -20.66 49.43
N LYS A 60 -5.82 -20.32 48.67
CA LYS A 60 -5.86 -19.47 47.48
C LYS A 60 -5.18 -20.18 46.30
N GLY A 61 -5.38 -19.64 45.11
CA GLY A 61 -4.75 -20.12 43.88
C GLY A 61 -5.73 -20.54 42.79
N LEU A 62 -5.17 -20.94 41.67
CA LEU A 62 -5.90 -21.36 40.48
C LEU A 62 -6.82 -22.56 40.76
N THR A 63 -6.32 -23.55 41.50
CA THR A 63 -7.04 -24.79 41.82
C THR A 63 -8.29 -24.55 42.66
N LYS A 64 -8.21 -23.63 43.63
CA LYS A 64 -9.36 -23.15 44.40
C LYS A 64 -10.47 -22.58 43.52
N GLY A 65 -10.11 -21.84 42.47
CA GLY A 65 -11.08 -21.28 41.53
C GLY A 65 -11.87 -22.33 40.75
N TYR A 66 -11.22 -23.45 40.39
CA TYR A 66 -11.93 -24.59 39.77
C TYR A 66 -12.86 -25.28 40.76
N LEU A 67 -12.43 -25.46 42.01
CA LEU A 67 -13.27 -26.03 43.05
C LEU A 67 -14.50 -25.16 43.35
N ASP A 68 -14.38 -23.84 43.23
CA ASP A 68 -15.52 -22.93 43.40
C ASP A 68 -16.57 -23.10 42.30
N ILE A 69 -16.15 -23.26 41.05
CA ILE A 69 -17.06 -23.54 39.93
C ILE A 69 -17.73 -24.91 40.12
N ILE A 70 -16.96 -25.93 40.52
CA ILE A 70 -17.49 -27.26 40.83
C ILE A 70 -18.54 -27.16 41.93
N SER A 71 -18.25 -26.43 43.00
CA SER A 71 -19.19 -26.21 44.09
C SER A 71 -20.46 -25.50 43.61
N GLN A 72 -20.33 -24.45 42.80
CA GLN A 72 -21.46 -23.67 42.28
C GLN A 72 -22.36 -24.48 41.35
N GLN A 73 -21.78 -25.29 40.45
CA GLN A 73 -22.55 -26.04 39.45
C GLN A 73 -23.16 -27.34 40.01
N THR A 74 -22.54 -27.95 41.03
CA THR A 74 -22.96 -29.26 41.56
C THR A 74 -23.60 -29.21 42.93
N GLY A 75 -23.33 -28.16 43.71
CA GLY A 75 -23.71 -28.06 45.12
C GLY A 75 -22.80 -28.81 46.11
N ILE A 76 -21.70 -29.43 45.64
CA ILE A 76 -20.71 -30.10 46.51
C ILE A 76 -20.03 -29.07 47.41
N LYS A 77 -19.88 -29.38 48.70
CA LYS A 77 -19.08 -28.58 49.64
C LYS A 77 -17.71 -29.23 49.87
N PHE A 78 -16.68 -28.41 49.97
CA PHE A 78 -15.30 -28.84 50.18
C PHE A 78 -14.81 -28.49 51.57
N GLN A 79 -14.08 -29.41 52.21
CA GLN A 79 -13.33 -29.18 53.44
C GLN A 79 -11.83 -29.31 53.13
N TYR A 80 -11.05 -28.27 53.40
CA TYR A 80 -9.62 -28.25 53.07
C TYR A 80 -8.76 -28.80 54.22
N ILE A 81 -7.85 -29.72 53.90
CA ILE A 81 -6.83 -30.29 54.81
C ILE A 81 -5.47 -29.81 54.32
N ILE A 82 -4.85 -28.92 55.09
CA ILE A 82 -3.59 -28.26 54.75
C ILE A 82 -2.41 -29.07 55.30
N ASP A 83 -1.38 -29.29 54.49
CA ASP A 83 -0.10 -29.91 54.89
C ASP A 83 1.03 -29.33 54.02
N ASP A 84 2.21 -29.14 54.60
CA ASP A 84 3.38 -28.59 53.91
C ASP A 84 4.16 -29.65 53.11
N SER A 85 3.83 -30.94 53.29
CA SER A 85 4.49 -32.05 52.60
C SER A 85 3.54 -32.76 51.64
N TRP A 86 3.89 -32.72 50.34
CA TRP A 86 3.20 -33.48 49.31
C TRP A 86 3.13 -34.98 49.60
N SER A 87 4.22 -35.56 50.10
CA SER A 87 4.30 -36.97 50.50
C SER A 87 3.28 -37.32 51.59
N ASN A 88 3.04 -36.43 52.56
CA ASN A 88 2.01 -36.61 53.59
C ASN A 88 0.59 -36.55 53.01
N LEU A 89 0.32 -35.60 52.09
CA LEU A 89 -1.00 -35.50 51.43
C LEU A 89 -1.33 -36.76 50.62
N LEU A 90 -0.35 -37.31 49.91
CA LEU A 90 -0.52 -38.56 49.17
C LEU A 90 -0.80 -39.75 50.12
N GLN A 91 -0.03 -39.90 51.20
CA GLN A 91 -0.27 -40.96 52.20
C GLN A 91 -1.64 -40.83 52.87
N LYS A 92 -2.06 -39.61 53.25
CA LYS A 92 -3.40 -39.35 53.80
C LYS A 92 -4.52 -39.68 52.81
N THR A 93 -4.30 -39.46 51.52
CA THR A 93 -5.26 -39.83 50.45
C THR A 93 -5.35 -41.34 50.29
N GLN A 94 -4.22 -42.06 50.30
CA GLN A 94 -4.18 -43.52 50.26
C GLN A 94 -4.82 -44.15 51.50
N ALA A 95 -4.65 -43.53 52.67
CA ALA A 95 -5.32 -43.90 53.92
C ALA A 95 -6.79 -43.45 54.00
N LYS A 96 -7.36 -42.93 52.89
CA LYS A 96 -8.75 -42.44 52.77
C LYS A 96 -9.14 -41.31 53.75
N LYS A 97 -8.15 -40.57 54.26
CA LYS A 97 -8.37 -39.37 55.09
C LYS A 97 -8.60 -38.10 54.24
N ILE A 98 -8.13 -38.11 53.00
CA ILE A 98 -8.39 -37.10 51.96
C ILE A 98 -9.12 -37.78 50.81
N ASP A 99 -10.14 -37.10 50.26
CA ASP A 99 -10.99 -37.63 49.19
C ASP A 99 -10.58 -37.13 47.80
N LEU A 100 -10.02 -35.92 47.73
CA LEU A 100 -9.63 -35.23 46.51
C LEU A 100 -8.28 -34.52 46.66
N LEU A 101 -7.38 -34.75 45.71
CA LEU A 101 -6.18 -33.95 45.48
C LEU A 101 -6.45 -33.06 44.26
N PRO A 102 -6.37 -31.73 44.42
CA PRO A 102 -6.81 -30.79 43.40
C PRO A 102 -5.80 -30.69 42.26
N ILE A 103 -4.50 -30.82 42.51
CA ILE A 103 -3.49 -30.69 41.45
C ILE A 103 -2.34 -31.67 41.67
N LEU A 104 -2.01 -32.44 40.64
CA LEU A 104 -0.87 -33.35 40.63
C LEU A 104 -0.56 -33.82 39.22
N THR A 105 0.70 -34.20 39.02
CA THR A 105 1.17 -34.89 37.83
C THR A 105 0.91 -36.39 37.95
N LYS A 106 0.46 -36.99 36.86
CA LYS A 106 0.20 -38.43 36.78
C LYS A 106 1.50 -39.22 36.61
N THR A 107 1.83 -40.07 37.58
CA THR A 107 3.01 -40.95 37.57
C THR A 107 2.62 -42.44 37.64
N LYS A 108 3.53 -43.33 37.20
CA LYS A 108 3.32 -44.80 37.27
C LYS A 108 3.02 -45.29 38.69
N GLN A 109 3.50 -44.59 39.71
CA GLN A 109 3.27 -44.92 41.12
C GLN A 109 1.90 -44.45 41.60
N THR A 110 1.51 -43.22 41.26
CA THR A 110 0.22 -42.64 41.67
C THR A 110 -0.97 -43.29 40.93
N GLU A 111 -0.79 -43.72 39.68
CA GLU A 111 -1.80 -44.43 38.89
C GLU A 111 -2.26 -45.76 39.50
N LYS A 112 -1.41 -46.42 40.28
CA LYS A 112 -1.78 -47.69 40.94
C LYS A 112 -2.75 -47.50 42.11
N SER A 113 -2.85 -46.30 42.66
CA SER A 113 -3.56 -46.05 43.93
C SER A 113 -4.65 -44.97 43.86
N LEU A 114 -4.69 -44.16 42.80
CA LEU A 114 -5.63 -43.04 42.65
C LEU A 114 -6.37 -43.08 41.31
N LEU A 115 -7.57 -42.50 41.27
CA LEU A 115 -8.31 -42.22 40.03
C LEU A 115 -8.09 -40.77 39.64
N PHE A 116 -8.03 -40.49 38.33
CA PHE A 116 -7.70 -39.17 37.80
C PHE A 116 -8.85 -38.62 36.96
N THR A 117 -9.07 -37.31 37.02
CA THR A 117 -9.91 -36.61 36.06
C THR A 117 -9.24 -36.59 34.68
N GLN A 118 -9.93 -36.02 33.69
CA GLN A 118 -9.22 -35.50 32.52
C GLN A 118 -8.25 -34.38 32.94
N LYS A 119 -7.22 -34.15 32.12
CA LYS A 119 -6.31 -33.02 32.33
C LYS A 119 -7.11 -31.72 32.28
N TYR A 120 -6.79 -30.80 33.18
CA TYR A 120 -7.49 -29.52 33.25
C TYR A 120 -6.57 -28.31 33.34
N ILE A 121 -5.30 -28.52 33.68
CA ILE A 121 -4.23 -27.51 33.63
C ILE A 121 -3.02 -28.12 32.89
N SER A 122 -2.28 -27.31 32.13
CA SER A 122 -0.96 -27.69 31.62
C SER A 122 0.03 -26.60 31.97
N ILE A 123 1.17 -27.00 32.55
CA ILE A 123 2.23 -26.08 32.99
C ILE A 123 3.52 -26.38 32.24
N ARG A 124 4.43 -25.42 32.09
CA ARG A 124 5.72 -25.65 31.45
C ARG A 124 6.82 -25.05 32.30
N GLU A 125 7.77 -25.90 32.70
CA GLU A 125 8.93 -25.48 33.47
C GLU A 125 10.01 -24.89 32.58
N TYR A 126 10.74 -23.93 33.13
CA TYR A 126 11.88 -23.26 32.53
C TYR A 126 13.07 -23.37 33.46
N LEU A 127 14.26 -23.31 32.86
CA LEU A 127 15.47 -23.04 33.61
C LEU A 127 15.60 -21.53 33.83
N PHE A 128 15.94 -21.13 35.05
CA PHE A 128 16.20 -19.76 35.44
C PHE A 128 17.62 -19.62 35.99
N SER A 129 18.30 -18.51 35.71
CA SER A 129 19.64 -18.18 36.22
C SER A 129 19.78 -16.67 36.46
N LYS A 130 20.86 -16.23 37.10
CA LYS A 130 21.06 -14.82 37.44
C LYS A 130 21.40 -13.94 36.23
N GLU A 131 22.57 -14.17 35.63
CA GLU A 131 23.11 -13.35 34.52
C GLU A 131 23.49 -14.17 33.28
N ILE A 132 23.91 -15.42 33.48
CA ILE A 132 24.41 -16.28 32.40
C ILE A 132 23.23 -16.94 31.70
N GLN A 133 23.07 -16.65 30.41
CA GLN A 133 22.10 -17.36 29.57
C GLN A 133 22.63 -18.73 29.18
N TYR A 134 21.93 -19.76 29.64
CA TYR A 134 22.12 -21.14 29.17
C TYR A 134 21.16 -21.42 28.03
N ASN A 135 21.55 -22.28 27.08
CA ASN A 135 20.72 -22.64 25.92
C ASN A 135 20.12 -24.04 26.05
N ASN A 136 20.75 -24.92 26.82
CA ASN A 136 20.28 -26.28 27.07
C ASN A 136 20.85 -26.84 28.39
N LEU A 137 20.34 -28.00 28.85
CA LEU A 137 20.80 -28.63 30.10
C LEU A 137 22.26 -29.10 30.07
N ASN A 138 22.84 -29.38 28.90
CA ASN A 138 24.24 -29.80 28.82
C ASN A 138 25.20 -28.64 29.17
N ASP A 139 24.76 -27.38 29.04
CA ASP A 139 25.56 -26.21 29.43
C ASP A 139 25.74 -26.10 30.97
N LEU A 140 25.04 -26.96 31.72
CA LEU A 140 25.08 -27.09 33.18
C LEU A 140 25.86 -28.32 33.66
N ILE A 141 26.53 -29.05 32.76
CA ILE A 141 27.43 -30.14 33.16
C ILE A 141 28.50 -29.59 34.11
N ASN A 142 28.70 -30.28 35.24
CA ASN A 142 29.57 -29.91 36.35
C ASN A 142 29.14 -28.63 37.11
N LYS A 143 27.90 -28.17 36.93
CA LYS A 143 27.32 -27.03 37.68
C LYS A 143 26.23 -27.50 38.64
N THR A 144 25.80 -26.61 39.51
CA THR A 144 24.79 -26.86 40.54
C THR A 144 23.44 -26.27 40.15
N ILE A 145 22.38 -27.07 40.23
CA ILE A 145 20.99 -26.64 40.04
C ILE A 145 20.23 -26.77 41.36
N ALA A 146 19.58 -25.70 41.79
CA ALA A 146 18.68 -25.72 42.93
C ALA A 146 17.29 -26.24 42.54
N ILE A 147 16.81 -27.29 43.23
CA ILE A 147 15.49 -27.90 42.99
C ILE A 147 14.83 -28.19 44.36
N PRO A 148 13.55 -27.82 44.58
CA PRO A 148 12.84 -28.22 45.78
C PRO A 148 12.75 -29.75 45.93
N LYS A 149 12.82 -30.24 47.17
CA LYS A 149 12.66 -31.66 47.51
C LYS A 149 11.31 -32.18 47.00
N ASP A 150 11.30 -33.46 46.63
CA ASP A 150 10.11 -34.20 46.17
C ASP A 150 9.52 -33.73 44.83
N TYR A 151 10.12 -32.74 44.16
CA TYR A 151 9.70 -32.33 42.82
C TYR A 151 10.15 -33.35 41.77
N ALA A 152 9.28 -33.64 40.80
CA ALA A 152 9.52 -34.65 39.77
C ALA A 152 10.83 -34.44 38.96
N TYR A 153 11.32 -33.21 38.89
CA TYR A 153 12.57 -32.86 38.19
C TYR A 153 13.83 -33.28 38.94
N GLU A 154 13.78 -33.41 40.26
CA GLU A 154 14.94 -33.87 41.03
C GLU A 154 15.37 -35.27 40.57
N THR A 155 14.42 -36.20 40.48
CA THR A 155 14.67 -37.56 39.98
C THR A 155 15.09 -37.55 38.51
N TYR A 156 14.43 -36.74 37.67
CA TYR A 156 14.74 -36.68 36.24
C TYR A 156 16.17 -36.19 35.96
N ILE A 157 16.63 -35.14 36.64
CA ILE A 157 17.99 -34.60 36.47
C ILE A 157 19.02 -35.60 36.99
N LYS A 158 18.79 -36.20 38.16
CA LYS A 158 19.68 -37.25 38.72
C LYS A 158 19.80 -38.47 37.79
N ASP A 159 18.71 -38.90 37.17
CA ASP A 159 18.70 -40.06 36.28
C ASP A 159 19.29 -39.79 34.88
N LYS A 160 19.02 -38.61 34.30
CA LYS A 160 19.39 -38.31 32.90
C LYS A 160 20.66 -37.49 32.75
N TYR A 161 21.04 -36.74 33.78
CA TYR A 161 22.19 -35.83 33.76
C TYR A 161 23.01 -36.00 35.06
N PRO A 162 23.64 -37.17 35.28
CA PRO A 162 24.32 -37.49 36.53
C PRO A 162 25.51 -36.56 36.85
N ASN A 163 26.04 -35.86 35.84
CA ASN A 163 27.13 -34.91 35.98
C ASN A 163 26.65 -33.48 36.32
N ILE A 164 25.35 -33.27 36.55
CA ILE A 164 24.80 -32.02 37.09
C ILE A 164 24.58 -32.22 38.59
N THR A 165 25.15 -31.33 39.41
CA THR A 165 24.96 -31.39 40.87
C THR A 165 23.59 -30.83 41.22
N VAL A 166 22.75 -31.56 41.94
CA VAL A 166 21.43 -31.07 42.38
C VAL A 166 21.51 -30.64 43.83
N LEU A 167 21.28 -29.35 44.09
CA LEU A 167 21.11 -28.78 45.42
C LEU A 167 19.62 -28.89 45.82
N SER A 168 19.29 -29.87 46.65
CA SER A 168 17.92 -30.09 47.13
C SER A 168 17.55 -29.07 48.23
N VAL A 169 16.56 -28.21 47.96
CA VAL A 169 16.07 -27.16 48.90
C VAL A 169 14.66 -27.45 49.38
N ASN A 170 14.13 -26.73 50.38
CA ASN A 170 12.81 -27.07 50.95
C ASN A 170 11.64 -26.49 50.15
N ASN A 171 11.83 -25.35 49.48
CA ASN A 171 10.77 -24.67 48.73
C ASN A 171 11.35 -23.83 47.59
N MET A 172 10.48 -23.30 46.73
CA MET A 172 10.90 -22.54 45.55
C MET A 172 11.57 -21.20 45.91
N LEU A 173 11.22 -20.58 47.04
CA LEU A 173 11.85 -19.34 47.47
C LEU A 173 13.31 -19.56 47.89
N GLU A 174 13.60 -20.68 48.57
CA GLU A 174 14.97 -21.12 48.85
C GLU A 174 15.75 -21.45 47.57
N ALA A 175 15.10 -21.98 46.52
CA ALA A 175 15.75 -22.22 45.23
C ALA A 175 16.14 -20.90 44.55
N ILE A 176 15.25 -19.91 44.60
CA ILE A 176 15.50 -18.54 44.13
C ILE A 176 16.67 -17.91 44.91
N ASP A 177 16.66 -18.00 46.24
CA ASP A 177 17.73 -17.48 47.10
C ASP A 177 19.08 -18.14 46.78
N ALA A 178 19.11 -19.46 46.57
CA ALA A 178 20.31 -20.17 46.19
C ALA A 178 20.92 -19.66 44.86
N VAL A 179 20.09 -19.29 43.88
CA VAL A 179 20.57 -18.73 42.61
C VAL A 179 21.02 -17.27 42.77
N VAL A 180 20.26 -16.45 43.49
CA VAL A 180 20.60 -15.03 43.71
C VAL A 180 21.91 -14.87 44.50
N THR A 181 22.12 -15.74 45.49
CA THR A 181 23.32 -15.79 46.35
C THR A 181 24.47 -16.62 45.77
N ASN A 182 24.37 -17.08 44.52
CA ASN A 182 25.38 -17.87 43.81
C ASN A 182 25.74 -19.21 44.49
N LYS A 183 24.85 -19.80 45.29
CA LYS A 183 24.97 -21.18 45.80
C LYS A 183 24.60 -22.23 44.75
N ALA A 184 23.84 -21.83 43.73
CA ALA A 184 23.53 -22.62 42.55
C ALA A 184 23.55 -21.72 41.30
N GLU A 185 23.94 -22.26 40.15
CA GLU A 185 24.03 -21.52 38.89
C GLU A 185 22.67 -21.36 38.21
N ALA A 186 21.72 -22.25 38.51
CA ALA A 186 20.39 -22.22 37.96
C ALA A 186 19.37 -22.89 38.88
N LEU A 187 18.09 -22.64 38.61
CA LEU A 187 16.95 -23.34 39.20
C LEU A 187 15.97 -23.77 38.12
N ILE A 188 15.11 -24.74 38.45
CA ILE A 188 14.03 -25.20 37.58
C ILE A 188 12.69 -24.83 38.21
N ALA A 189 11.90 -24.05 37.49
CA ALA A 189 10.60 -23.60 37.98
C ALA A 189 9.64 -23.21 36.86
N ASN A 190 8.37 -23.03 37.23
CA ASN A 190 7.37 -22.48 36.35
C ASN A 190 7.52 -20.95 36.30
N PRO A 191 7.45 -20.30 35.12
CA PRO A 191 7.50 -18.85 35.04
C PRO A 191 6.43 -18.12 35.86
N ALA A 192 5.26 -18.72 36.05
CA ALA A 192 4.21 -18.15 36.90
C ALA A 192 4.63 -18.10 38.38
N ILE A 193 5.33 -19.14 38.85
CA ILE A 193 5.84 -19.22 40.23
C ILE A 193 6.96 -18.20 40.42
N ILE A 194 7.90 -18.12 39.47
CA ILE A 194 8.98 -17.14 39.51
C ILE A 194 8.43 -15.72 39.46
N SER A 195 7.51 -15.41 38.54
CA SER A 195 6.90 -14.08 38.46
C SER A 195 6.14 -13.71 39.73
N TYR A 196 5.43 -14.65 40.34
CA TYR A 196 4.72 -14.41 41.60
C TYR A 196 5.69 -14.14 42.76
N LEU A 197 6.69 -14.99 42.96
CA LEU A 197 7.62 -14.90 44.08
C LEU A 197 8.58 -13.72 43.93
N THR A 198 9.12 -13.48 42.73
CA THR A 198 9.99 -12.32 42.47
C THR A 198 9.26 -11.01 42.69
N LYS A 199 8.00 -10.90 42.28
CA LYS A 199 7.17 -9.72 42.55
C LYS A 199 6.85 -9.57 44.03
N LYS A 200 6.47 -10.66 44.71
CA LYS A 200 6.10 -10.63 46.14
C LYS A 200 7.29 -10.25 47.03
N HIS A 201 8.50 -10.66 46.64
CA HIS A 201 9.73 -10.44 47.41
C HIS A 201 10.68 -9.39 46.79
N ASN A 202 10.25 -8.66 45.76
CA ASN A 202 11.04 -7.65 45.02
C ASN A 202 12.42 -8.14 44.53
N ILE A 203 12.47 -9.33 43.94
CA ILE A 203 13.69 -9.95 43.41
C ILE A 203 13.80 -9.63 41.91
N THR A 204 14.87 -8.99 41.48
CA THR A 204 15.07 -8.56 40.07
C THR A 204 16.08 -9.41 39.29
N ASP A 205 16.87 -10.21 39.99
CA ASP A 205 18.11 -10.77 39.44
C ASP A 205 17.93 -12.20 38.92
N ILE A 206 16.74 -12.57 38.44
CA ILE A 206 16.50 -13.91 37.88
C ILE A 206 15.92 -13.80 36.48
N LEU A 207 16.62 -14.40 35.52
CA LEU A 207 16.28 -14.42 34.10
C LEU A 207 15.85 -15.83 33.67
N ALA A 208 14.85 -15.88 32.78
CA ALA A 208 14.43 -17.12 32.13
C ALA A 208 15.39 -17.46 30.97
N ASN A 209 15.83 -18.72 30.91
CA ASN A 209 16.72 -19.20 29.85
C ASN A 209 15.95 -19.93 28.74
N PHE A 210 15.58 -21.18 28.99
CA PHE A 210 14.87 -22.01 28.01
C PHE A 210 13.82 -22.90 28.68
N PRO A 211 12.74 -23.24 27.95
CA PRO A 211 11.76 -24.22 28.42
C PRO A 211 12.35 -25.62 28.42
N LEU A 212 12.09 -26.37 29.48
CA LEU A 212 12.51 -27.77 29.57
C LEU A 212 11.57 -28.65 28.74
N ARG A 213 12.16 -29.49 27.88
CA ARG A 213 11.43 -30.49 27.07
C ARG A 213 11.20 -31.77 27.88
N TYR A 214 10.53 -31.66 29.02
CA TYR A 214 10.11 -32.82 29.81
C TYR A 214 8.65 -33.18 29.51
N ASN A 215 8.39 -34.46 29.24
CA ASN A 215 7.16 -34.94 28.62
C ASN A 215 6.00 -35.21 29.60
N LYS A 216 5.96 -34.55 30.76
CA LYS A 216 4.92 -34.78 31.80
C LYS A 216 4.52 -33.50 32.54
N ASN A 217 3.83 -32.64 31.81
CA ASN A 217 3.51 -31.27 32.18
C ASN A 217 1.97 -31.02 32.20
N GLU A 218 1.22 -32.11 32.36
CA GLU A 218 -0.24 -32.12 32.44
C GLU A 218 -0.67 -32.34 33.89
N MET A 219 -1.62 -31.53 34.35
CA MET A 219 -2.11 -31.50 35.71
C MET A 219 -3.55 -32.00 35.78
N PHE A 220 -3.79 -32.83 36.78
CA PHE A 220 -5.04 -33.57 36.98
C PHE A 220 -5.56 -33.33 38.38
N MET A 221 -6.86 -33.50 38.58
CA MET A 221 -7.39 -33.77 39.92
C MET A 221 -7.38 -35.28 40.12
N ALA A 222 -7.13 -35.74 41.34
CA ALA A 222 -7.17 -37.16 41.65
C ALA A 222 -7.99 -37.45 42.90
N THR A 223 -8.73 -38.56 42.88
CA THR A 223 -9.47 -39.05 44.04
C THR A 223 -8.94 -40.39 44.48
N ARG A 224 -9.34 -40.81 45.68
CA ARG A 224 -9.21 -42.20 46.11
C ARG A 224 -9.89 -43.17 45.11
N ASN A 225 -9.39 -44.40 45.07
CA ASN A 225 -9.75 -45.38 44.04
C ASN A 225 -11.21 -45.89 44.08
N ASP A 226 -11.93 -45.69 45.18
CA ASP A 226 -13.34 -46.04 45.35
C ASP A 226 -14.31 -44.88 45.03
N PHE A 227 -13.80 -43.72 44.60
CA PHE A 227 -14.57 -42.51 44.30
C PHE A 227 -14.78 -42.22 42.81
N GLY A 228 -15.05 -43.26 42.02
CA GLY A 228 -15.30 -43.14 40.57
C GLY A 228 -16.44 -42.18 40.19
N ILE A 229 -17.55 -42.18 40.96
CA ILE A 229 -18.68 -41.26 40.70
C ILE A 229 -18.27 -39.79 40.89
N LEU A 230 -17.35 -39.50 41.82
CA LEU A 230 -16.84 -38.14 41.99
C LEU A 230 -16.04 -37.71 40.76
N ILE A 231 -15.22 -38.59 40.18
CA ILE A 231 -14.48 -38.32 38.94
C ILE A 231 -15.44 -38.02 37.78
N ASP A 232 -16.54 -38.76 37.64
CA ASP A 232 -17.54 -38.51 36.60
C ASP A 232 -18.19 -37.12 36.74
N ILE A 233 -18.54 -36.74 37.98
CA ILE A 233 -19.09 -35.40 38.29
C ILE A 233 -18.06 -34.31 37.97
N LEU A 234 -16.82 -34.48 38.43
CA LEU A 234 -15.74 -33.52 38.18
C LEU A 234 -15.50 -33.35 36.68
N ASN A 235 -15.45 -34.45 35.90
CA ASN A 235 -15.28 -34.40 34.45
C ASN A 235 -16.45 -33.70 33.74
N LYS A 236 -17.70 -33.92 34.16
CA LYS A 236 -18.87 -33.22 33.60
C LYS A 236 -18.80 -31.72 33.81
N VAL A 237 -18.42 -31.29 35.01
CA VAL A 237 -18.21 -29.86 35.28
C VAL A 237 -17.06 -29.35 34.43
N LEU A 238 -15.88 -29.99 34.50
CA LEU A 238 -14.68 -29.54 33.78
C LEU A 238 -14.89 -29.46 32.25
N ASN A 239 -15.78 -30.29 31.69
CA ASN A 239 -16.22 -30.22 30.29
C ASN A 239 -17.16 -29.06 30.01
N ASN A 240 -17.98 -28.66 30.97
CA ASN A 240 -18.95 -27.58 30.83
C ASN A 240 -18.40 -26.20 31.25
N ILE A 241 -17.25 -26.12 31.93
CA ILE A 241 -16.60 -24.83 32.17
C ILE A 241 -16.21 -24.24 30.82
N SER A 242 -16.77 -23.07 30.52
CA SER A 242 -16.53 -22.34 29.26
C SER A 242 -15.06 -21.99 29.09
N ILE A 243 -14.66 -21.75 27.84
CA ILE A 243 -13.29 -21.30 27.53
C ILE A 243 -13.05 -19.93 28.18
N GLU A 244 -14.05 -19.04 28.21
CA GLU A 244 -13.94 -17.75 28.88
C GLU A 244 -13.74 -17.88 30.40
N GLU A 245 -14.46 -18.78 31.09
CA GLU A 245 -14.29 -19.00 32.53
C GLU A 245 -12.93 -19.60 32.88
N LYS A 246 -12.44 -20.56 32.09
CA LYS A 246 -11.07 -21.11 32.24
C LYS A 246 -10.02 -20.02 32.05
N GLN A 247 -10.19 -19.18 31.02
CA GLN A 247 -9.30 -18.05 30.75
C GLN A 247 -9.36 -17.02 31.89
N ARG A 248 -10.54 -16.70 32.43
CA ARG A 248 -10.69 -15.76 33.55
C ARG A 248 -9.97 -16.24 34.81
N LEU A 249 -10.12 -17.53 35.15
CA LEU A 249 -9.40 -18.14 36.28
C LEU A 249 -7.88 -18.11 36.07
N HIS A 250 -7.42 -18.43 34.86
CA HIS A 250 -6.01 -18.42 34.50
C HIS A 250 -5.42 -16.99 34.53
N HIS A 251 -6.09 -15.98 33.96
CA HIS A 251 -5.61 -14.59 33.98
C HIS A 251 -5.54 -14.02 35.39
N LYS A 252 -6.55 -14.30 36.24
CA LYS A 252 -6.60 -13.85 37.64
C LYS A 252 -5.34 -14.22 38.43
N TRP A 253 -4.81 -15.43 38.21
CA TRP A 253 -3.72 -15.98 39.02
C TRP A 253 -2.36 -15.99 38.30
N VAL A 254 -2.32 -16.21 36.98
CA VAL A 254 -1.08 -16.44 36.22
C VAL A 254 -0.58 -15.19 35.48
N PHE A 255 -1.43 -14.19 35.20
CA PHE A 255 -1.07 -13.02 34.36
C PHE A 255 -1.31 -11.65 35.02
N SER A 256 -1.04 -11.49 36.32
CA SER A 256 -1.07 -10.17 36.97
C SER A 256 0.23 -9.36 36.74
N ASN A 257 0.25 -8.69 35.57
CA ASN A 257 1.15 -7.64 35.06
C ASN A 257 2.30 -8.03 34.10
N LYS A 258 2.23 -7.41 32.91
CA LYS A 258 3.31 -6.91 32.05
C LYS A 258 4.66 -7.63 32.17
N VAL A 259 4.72 -8.85 31.66
CA VAL A 259 5.95 -9.45 31.13
C VAL A 259 5.57 -10.07 29.79
N ALA A 260 6.44 -9.93 28.79
CA ALA A 260 6.23 -10.39 27.42
C ALA A 260 5.78 -11.86 27.37
N THR A 261 4.50 -12.10 27.07
CA THR A 261 3.96 -13.45 26.93
C THR A 261 4.15 -13.95 25.51
N THR A 262 5.11 -14.85 25.35
CA THR A 262 5.11 -15.81 24.24
C THR A 262 3.83 -16.64 24.31
N SER A 263 2.92 -16.45 23.36
CA SER A 263 1.73 -17.29 23.18
C SER A 263 2.16 -18.73 22.89
N ASN A 264 1.79 -19.67 23.77
CA ASN A 264 2.00 -21.11 23.54
C ASN A 264 0.99 -21.63 22.50
N ILE A 265 1.14 -21.20 21.25
CA ILE A 265 0.48 -21.85 20.12
C ILE A 265 1.17 -23.20 19.90
N ILE A 266 0.40 -24.29 19.95
CA ILE A 266 0.93 -25.63 19.68
C ILE A 266 1.02 -25.84 18.17
N PHE A 267 2.25 -25.87 17.66
CA PHE A 267 2.55 -26.12 16.26
C PHE A 267 2.81 -27.61 15.99
N THR A 268 2.29 -28.14 14.88
CA THR A 268 2.72 -29.43 14.32
C THR A 268 4.17 -29.33 13.84
N ASN A 269 4.83 -30.46 13.56
CA ASN A 269 6.21 -30.42 13.05
C ASN A 269 6.28 -29.71 11.69
N GLU A 270 5.34 -29.99 10.79
CA GLU A 270 5.21 -29.29 9.49
C GLU A 270 5.01 -27.78 9.66
N GLU A 271 4.20 -27.34 10.62
CA GLU A 271 4.00 -25.92 10.89
C GLU A 271 5.25 -25.24 11.46
N LYS A 272 6.05 -25.95 12.27
CA LYS A 272 7.32 -25.42 12.79
C LYS A 272 8.35 -25.26 11.68
N GLU A 273 8.46 -26.23 10.79
CA GLU A 273 9.33 -26.15 9.60
C GLU A 273 8.89 -24.98 8.71
N PHE A 274 7.58 -24.87 8.45
CA PHE A 274 7.02 -23.76 7.70
C PHE A 274 7.31 -22.39 8.34
N LEU A 275 7.17 -22.24 9.67
CA LEU A 275 7.50 -20.99 10.38
C LEU A 275 9.00 -20.70 10.41
N ALA A 276 9.86 -21.73 10.38
CA ALA A 276 11.31 -21.55 10.30
C ALA A 276 11.74 -21.02 8.94
N GLU A 277 11.09 -21.48 7.87
CA GLU A 277 11.36 -21.06 6.49
C GLU A 277 10.70 -19.71 6.15
N LYS A 278 9.40 -19.55 6.45
CA LYS A 278 8.62 -18.36 6.12
C LYS A 278 8.63 -17.36 7.28
N LYS A 279 9.61 -16.46 7.30
CA LYS A 279 9.71 -15.38 8.31
C LYS A 279 8.78 -14.19 8.06
N LYS A 280 8.51 -13.88 6.79
CA LYS A 280 7.68 -12.74 6.36
C LYS A 280 6.34 -13.21 5.81
N VAL A 281 5.28 -12.49 6.17
CA VAL A 281 3.94 -12.67 5.61
C VAL A 281 3.51 -11.38 4.94
N TYR A 282 3.13 -11.46 3.66
CA TYR A 282 2.64 -10.32 2.89
C TYR A 282 1.13 -10.20 3.03
N ILE A 283 0.65 -9.10 3.62
CA ILE A 283 -0.77 -8.88 3.91
C ILE A 283 -1.25 -7.66 3.12
N SER A 284 -2.43 -7.72 2.51
CA SER A 284 -2.98 -6.55 1.86
C SER A 284 -3.36 -5.45 2.87
N ASN A 285 -3.23 -4.20 2.47
CA ASN A 285 -3.71 -3.02 3.20
C ASN A 285 -4.42 -2.09 2.20
N GLU A 286 -5.65 -1.70 2.49
CA GLU A 286 -6.38 -0.74 1.64
C GLU A 286 -5.97 0.72 1.93
N TYR A 287 -6.30 1.64 1.01
CA TYR A 287 -6.01 3.07 1.19
C TYR A 287 -6.99 3.76 2.14
N ASP A 288 -8.27 3.39 2.10
CA ASP A 288 -9.37 4.27 2.54
C ASP A 288 -10.47 3.58 3.36
N PHE A 289 -10.28 2.33 3.81
CA PHE A 289 -11.30 1.60 4.55
C PHE A 289 -11.27 1.86 6.08
N ARG A 290 -11.49 3.11 6.48
CA ARG A 290 -11.47 3.53 7.90
C ARG A 290 -12.67 3.03 8.71
N PRO A 291 -12.51 2.74 10.01
CA PRO A 291 -11.26 2.63 10.77
C PRO A 291 -10.64 1.22 10.70
N TYR A 292 -11.08 0.37 9.77
CA TYR A 292 -10.69 -1.04 9.72
C TYR A 292 -9.31 -1.25 9.12
N ASP A 293 -9.10 -0.82 7.88
CA ASP A 293 -7.88 -1.01 7.09
C ASP A 293 -7.63 0.19 6.19
N TYR A 294 -6.67 1.04 6.54
CA TYR A 294 -6.34 2.20 5.73
C TYR A 294 -4.84 2.50 5.79
N ASN A 295 -4.39 3.37 4.91
CA ASN A 295 -3.01 3.82 4.90
C ASN A 295 -2.97 5.32 5.14
N GLU A 296 -2.11 5.74 6.07
CA GLU A 296 -1.86 7.15 6.35
C GLU A 296 -0.36 7.40 6.28
N ASP A 297 0.06 8.19 5.30
CA ASP A 297 1.46 8.57 5.05
C ASP A 297 2.42 7.37 4.91
N GLY A 298 1.99 6.32 4.21
CA GLY A 298 2.77 5.10 4.01
C GLY A 298 2.75 4.16 5.22
N VAL A 299 2.00 4.47 6.27
CA VAL A 299 1.84 3.63 7.47
C VAL A 299 0.48 2.96 7.47
N PRO A 300 0.42 1.62 7.42
CA PRO A 300 -0.81 0.87 7.61
C PRO A 300 -1.38 1.12 9.01
N LYS A 301 -2.65 1.53 9.06
CA LYS A 301 -3.41 1.81 10.27
C LYS A 301 -4.81 1.20 10.19
N GLY A 302 -5.39 0.99 11.37
CA GLY A 302 -6.76 0.50 11.50
C GLY A 302 -6.87 -0.67 12.45
N TYR A 303 -8.11 -0.95 12.83
CA TYR A 303 -8.45 -2.04 13.73
C TYR A 303 -7.92 -3.38 13.22
N ILE A 304 -8.12 -3.71 11.93
CA ILE A 304 -7.66 -4.99 11.38
C ILE A 304 -6.15 -5.03 11.26
N VAL A 305 -5.50 -3.90 10.96
CA VAL A 305 -4.04 -3.81 10.87
C VAL A 305 -3.38 -4.11 12.21
N ASP A 306 -3.87 -3.48 13.29
CA ASP A 306 -3.37 -3.74 14.63
C ASP A 306 -3.69 -5.17 15.08
N TYR A 307 -4.86 -5.69 14.68
CA TYR A 307 -5.25 -7.05 14.99
C TYR A 307 -4.35 -8.08 14.30
N LEU A 308 -4.02 -7.89 13.03
CA LEU A 308 -3.07 -8.72 12.30
C LEU A 308 -1.67 -8.65 12.87
N LYS A 309 -1.18 -7.45 13.24
CA LYS A 309 0.12 -7.31 13.92
C LYS A 309 0.17 -8.13 15.21
N LEU A 310 -0.93 -8.15 15.96
CA LEU A 310 -1.07 -9.02 17.13
C LEU A 310 -1.01 -10.51 16.75
N LEU A 311 -1.75 -10.93 15.72
CA LEU A 311 -1.74 -12.33 15.25
C LEU A 311 -0.36 -12.76 14.76
N SER A 312 0.30 -11.95 13.92
CA SER A 312 1.64 -12.24 13.40
C SER A 312 2.67 -12.27 14.53
N LYS A 313 2.58 -11.37 15.51
CA LYS A 313 3.43 -11.39 16.72
C LYS A 313 3.28 -12.69 17.50
N LYS A 314 2.05 -13.21 17.64
CA LYS A 314 1.80 -14.51 18.30
C LYS A 314 2.38 -15.70 17.52
N LEU A 315 2.49 -15.58 16.20
CA LEU A 315 3.09 -16.59 15.32
C LEU A 315 4.60 -16.41 15.12
N ASN A 316 5.20 -15.36 15.69
CA ASN A 316 6.57 -14.95 15.41
C ASN A 316 6.85 -14.73 13.92
N LEU A 317 5.85 -14.21 13.20
CA LEU A 317 5.93 -13.80 11.80
C LEU A 317 6.08 -12.27 11.72
N GLU A 318 6.84 -11.80 10.73
CA GLU A 318 6.93 -10.37 10.39
C GLU A 318 5.82 -10.02 9.38
N PRO A 319 4.80 -9.22 9.75
CA PRO A 319 3.78 -8.78 8.82
C PRO A 319 4.31 -7.65 7.93
N VAL A 320 4.29 -7.86 6.62
CA VAL A 320 4.62 -6.87 5.59
C VAL A 320 3.33 -6.46 4.89
N PHE A 321 2.88 -5.24 5.13
CA PHE A 321 1.64 -4.75 4.52
C PHE A 321 1.93 -4.18 3.13
N ILE A 322 1.19 -4.65 2.13
CA ILE A 322 1.23 -4.17 0.74
C ILE A 322 -0.01 -3.31 0.52
N THR A 323 0.20 -2.01 0.35
CA THR A 323 -0.89 -1.05 0.16
C THR A 323 -1.22 -0.88 -1.31
N ASP A 324 -2.49 -1.07 -1.67
CA ASP A 324 -2.99 -0.82 -3.02
C ASP A 324 -4.52 -0.65 -3.04
N LYS A 325 -5.11 -0.41 -4.22
CA LYS A 325 -6.56 -0.44 -4.40
C LYS A 325 -7.09 -1.88 -4.37
N TRP A 326 -8.31 -2.08 -3.88
CA TRP A 326 -8.94 -3.41 -3.73
C TRP A 326 -8.77 -4.33 -4.96
N PHE A 327 -9.01 -3.82 -6.16
CA PHE A 327 -8.90 -4.60 -7.41
C PHE A 327 -7.46 -5.09 -7.66
N GLU A 328 -6.46 -4.23 -7.44
CA GLU A 328 -5.06 -4.59 -7.58
C GLU A 328 -4.62 -5.57 -6.49
N LEU A 329 -5.10 -5.41 -5.26
CA LEU A 329 -4.86 -6.37 -4.17
C LEU A 329 -5.42 -7.76 -4.49
N GLU A 330 -6.60 -7.82 -5.12
CA GLU A 330 -7.20 -9.09 -5.56
C GLU A 330 -6.37 -9.74 -6.69
N ASN A 331 -5.77 -8.97 -7.58
CA ASN A 331 -4.86 -9.48 -8.62
C ASN A 331 -3.53 -9.95 -8.02
N LYS A 332 -2.96 -9.18 -7.10
CA LYS A 332 -1.70 -9.50 -6.42
C LYS A 332 -1.76 -10.80 -5.62
N ILE A 333 -2.87 -11.11 -4.95
CA ILE A 333 -3.00 -12.41 -4.28
C ILE A 333 -3.12 -13.57 -5.28
N LYS A 334 -3.76 -13.39 -6.44
CA LYS A 334 -3.82 -14.39 -7.52
C LYS A 334 -2.43 -14.63 -8.13
N ASN A 335 -1.64 -13.55 -8.26
CA ASN A 335 -0.25 -13.58 -8.75
C ASN A 335 0.77 -13.99 -7.69
N LYS A 336 0.32 -14.38 -6.48
CA LYS A 336 1.18 -14.83 -5.38
C LYS A 336 2.11 -13.76 -4.77
N GLU A 337 1.84 -12.48 -5.00
CA GLU A 337 2.56 -11.34 -4.42
C GLU A 337 2.09 -11.03 -2.98
N ILE A 338 0.85 -11.40 -2.64
CA ILE A 338 0.25 -11.27 -1.31
C ILE A 338 -0.11 -12.66 -0.78
N ASP A 339 0.04 -12.87 0.53
CA ASP A 339 -0.31 -14.12 1.21
C ASP A 339 -1.73 -14.09 1.81
N ILE A 340 -2.19 -12.92 2.30
CA ILE A 340 -3.44 -12.75 3.07
C ILE A 340 -4.24 -11.52 2.63
N LEU A 341 -5.54 -11.71 2.37
CA LEU A 341 -6.58 -10.66 2.33
C LEU A 341 -7.33 -10.67 3.68
N PRO A 342 -7.28 -9.60 4.49
CA PRO A 342 -7.59 -9.72 5.91
C PRO A 342 -9.07 -9.62 6.30
N MET A 343 -9.92 -9.00 5.47
CA MET A 343 -11.29 -8.67 5.86
C MET A 343 -12.27 -8.89 4.70
N ILE A 344 -12.54 -10.16 4.40
CA ILE A 344 -13.42 -10.54 3.27
C ILE A 344 -14.58 -11.43 3.70
N SER A 345 -15.72 -11.26 3.04
CA SER A 345 -16.82 -12.22 3.10
C SER A 345 -16.52 -13.45 2.25
N VAL A 346 -17.04 -14.61 2.67
CA VAL A 346 -16.94 -15.84 1.87
C VAL A 346 -17.65 -15.67 0.53
N ASN A 347 -16.95 -16.03 -0.55
CA ASN A 347 -17.49 -16.00 -1.91
C ASN A 347 -17.03 -17.26 -2.67
N GLU A 348 -17.96 -17.92 -3.38
CA GLU A 348 -17.68 -19.18 -4.10
C GLU A 348 -16.59 -19.03 -5.17
N LYS A 349 -16.57 -17.94 -5.94
CA LYS A 349 -15.51 -17.70 -6.93
C LYS A 349 -14.14 -17.60 -6.26
N ARG A 350 -14.08 -16.94 -5.09
CA ARG A 350 -12.83 -16.75 -4.34
C ARG A 350 -12.34 -18.03 -3.66
N LYS A 351 -13.22 -19.00 -3.36
CA LYS A 351 -12.80 -20.32 -2.83
C LYS A 351 -11.91 -21.12 -3.79
N THR A 352 -11.93 -20.78 -5.09
CA THR A 352 -11.04 -21.40 -6.08
C THR A 352 -9.57 -21.06 -5.84
N TYR A 353 -9.27 -19.87 -5.32
CA TYR A 353 -7.90 -19.39 -5.11
C TYR A 353 -7.58 -18.95 -3.66
N LEU A 354 -8.53 -19.03 -2.73
CA LEU A 354 -8.34 -18.75 -1.30
C LEU A 354 -8.81 -19.89 -0.38
N HIS A 355 -8.16 -19.99 0.77
CA HIS A 355 -8.64 -20.63 1.99
C HIS A 355 -9.11 -19.55 2.98
N TYR A 356 -10.27 -19.77 3.59
CA TYR A 356 -10.79 -18.85 4.61
C TYR A 356 -10.40 -19.34 6.01
N THR A 357 -9.98 -18.40 6.86
CA THR A 357 -9.76 -18.66 8.29
C THR A 357 -11.08 -18.86 9.02
N ASN A 358 -11.02 -19.02 10.34
CA ASN A 358 -12.15 -18.82 11.23
C ASN A 358 -12.57 -17.34 11.17
N LYS A 359 -13.81 -17.08 11.58
CA LYS A 359 -14.38 -15.75 11.63
C LYS A 359 -13.48 -14.81 12.43
N ILE A 360 -13.16 -13.65 11.85
CA ILE A 360 -12.36 -12.61 12.52
C ILE A 360 -13.25 -11.56 13.19
N LEU A 361 -14.32 -11.14 12.50
CA LEU A 361 -15.27 -10.16 13.00
C LEU A 361 -16.62 -10.33 12.31
N SER A 362 -17.67 -9.83 12.94
CA SER A 362 -19.00 -9.71 12.33
C SER A 362 -19.27 -8.22 12.12
N GLN A 363 -19.64 -7.83 10.91
CA GLN A 363 -20.01 -6.45 10.59
C GLN A 363 -21.50 -6.25 10.80
N GLU A 364 -21.83 -5.20 11.54
CA GLU A 364 -23.18 -4.69 11.67
C GLU A 364 -23.35 -3.49 10.76
N LEU A 365 -24.47 -3.41 10.07
CA LEU A 365 -24.81 -2.28 9.21
C LEU A 365 -25.74 -1.35 9.97
N THR A 366 -25.62 -0.05 9.71
CA THR A 366 -26.50 0.99 10.24
C THR A 366 -26.82 2.00 9.15
N ILE A 367 -27.89 2.74 9.34
CA ILE A 367 -28.25 3.87 8.48
C ILE A 367 -27.62 5.12 9.07
N VAL A 368 -26.92 5.89 8.25
CA VAL A 368 -26.49 7.23 8.62
C VAL A 368 -27.41 8.23 7.95
N THR A 369 -27.99 9.13 8.74
CA THR A 369 -28.84 10.21 8.25
C THR A 369 -28.58 11.49 9.05
N LYS A 370 -29.25 12.58 8.70
CA LYS A 370 -29.14 13.85 9.41
C LYS A 370 -29.69 13.74 10.83
N ALA A 371 -29.02 14.34 11.80
CA ALA A 371 -29.42 14.32 13.21
C ALA A 371 -30.87 14.80 13.41
N SER A 372 -31.27 15.83 12.64
CA SER A 372 -32.62 16.41 12.66
C SER A 372 -33.71 15.54 12.04
N LYS A 373 -33.37 14.52 11.22
CA LYS A 373 -34.36 13.66 10.58
C LYS A 373 -34.79 12.55 11.52
N THR A 374 -36.05 12.56 11.93
CA THR A 374 -36.61 11.54 12.83
C THR A 374 -37.42 10.50 12.07
N GLU A 375 -37.70 10.73 10.79
CA GLU A 375 -38.53 9.88 9.94
C GLU A 375 -37.80 8.71 9.27
N ILE A 376 -36.47 8.55 9.46
CA ILE A 376 -35.67 7.43 8.94
C ILE A 376 -35.18 6.62 10.13
N ILE A 377 -35.75 5.44 10.34
CA ILE A 377 -35.51 4.57 11.49
C ILE A 377 -35.01 3.18 11.09
N ASN A 378 -35.49 2.68 9.95
CA ASN A 378 -35.13 1.38 9.38
C ASN A 378 -34.87 1.51 7.86
N ILE A 379 -34.46 0.40 7.22
CA ILE A 379 -34.10 0.42 5.79
C ILE A 379 -35.30 0.64 4.88
N ASP A 380 -36.49 0.24 5.30
CA ASP A 380 -37.72 0.38 4.51
C ASP A 380 -38.16 1.86 4.43
N ASP A 381 -37.83 2.67 5.45
CA ASP A 381 -38.06 4.13 5.43
C ASP A 381 -37.25 4.86 4.34
N LEU A 382 -36.28 4.18 3.71
CA LEU A 382 -35.47 4.70 2.60
C LEU A 382 -36.15 4.52 1.22
N GLU A 383 -37.32 3.88 1.16
CA GLU A 383 -38.03 3.66 -0.10
C GLU A 383 -38.32 4.99 -0.81
N ASN A 384 -38.04 5.06 -2.12
CA ASN A 384 -38.15 6.24 -2.97
C ASN A 384 -37.27 7.45 -2.59
N ARG A 385 -36.49 7.36 -1.50
CA ARG A 385 -35.53 8.39 -1.10
C ARG A 385 -34.22 8.24 -1.86
N LYS A 386 -33.51 9.36 -2.00
CA LYS A 386 -32.13 9.35 -2.53
C LYS A 386 -31.19 8.92 -1.43
N ILE A 387 -30.47 7.83 -1.63
CA ILE A 387 -29.41 7.41 -0.71
C ILE A 387 -28.07 7.29 -1.41
N GLY A 388 -27.02 7.71 -0.72
CA GLY A 388 -25.65 7.60 -1.21
C GLY A 388 -25.07 6.23 -0.87
N MET A 389 -24.38 5.61 -1.82
CA MET A 389 -23.68 4.35 -1.63
C MET A 389 -22.35 4.39 -2.40
N ILE A 390 -21.35 3.64 -1.96
CA ILE A 390 -20.06 3.57 -2.69
C ILE A 390 -20.21 2.72 -3.95
N ARG A 391 -19.66 3.19 -5.07
CA ARG A 391 -19.68 2.47 -6.34
C ARG A 391 -19.00 1.10 -6.22
N SER A 392 -19.55 0.09 -6.89
CA SER A 392 -18.97 -1.27 -6.98
C SER A 392 -18.84 -2.04 -5.66
N TRP A 393 -19.30 -1.50 -4.53
CA TRP A 393 -19.33 -2.24 -3.27
C TRP A 393 -20.43 -3.33 -3.29
N ASN A 394 -20.15 -4.47 -2.65
CA ASN A 394 -21.09 -5.60 -2.60
C ASN A 394 -22.43 -5.18 -1.95
N ILE A 395 -22.38 -4.37 -0.89
CA ILE A 395 -23.59 -3.84 -0.26
C ILE A 395 -24.42 -2.97 -1.20
N THR A 396 -23.80 -2.16 -2.06
CA THR A 396 -24.49 -1.33 -3.05
C THR A 396 -25.28 -2.19 -4.03
N ASN A 397 -24.66 -3.26 -4.55
CA ASN A 397 -25.31 -4.19 -5.44
C ASN A 397 -26.47 -4.93 -4.75
N LYS A 398 -26.29 -5.30 -3.47
CA LYS A 398 -27.33 -5.97 -2.68
C LYS A 398 -28.50 -5.05 -2.33
N ILE A 399 -28.25 -3.78 -2.04
CA ILE A 399 -29.32 -2.80 -1.85
C ILE A 399 -30.09 -2.59 -3.17
N LYS A 400 -29.39 -2.44 -4.29
CA LYS A 400 -30.04 -2.32 -5.61
C LYS A 400 -30.88 -3.56 -5.97
N SER A 401 -30.41 -4.77 -5.64
CA SER A 401 -31.14 -6.00 -5.96
C SER A 401 -32.32 -6.27 -5.02
N ASN A 402 -32.15 -6.03 -3.72
CA ASN A 402 -33.15 -6.39 -2.71
C ASN A 402 -34.18 -5.27 -2.49
N TYR A 403 -33.79 -4.03 -2.77
CA TYR A 403 -34.62 -2.83 -2.57
C TYR A 403 -34.64 -1.97 -3.85
N PRO A 404 -35.24 -2.44 -4.95
CA PRO A 404 -35.21 -1.75 -6.25
C PRO A 404 -35.87 -0.37 -6.23
N ASN A 405 -36.74 -0.10 -5.26
CA ASN A 405 -37.45 1.17 -5.11
C ASN A 405 -36.63 2.26 -4.39
N ILE A 406 -35.47 1.91 -3.87
CA ILE A 406 -34.54 2.85 -3.26
C ILE A 406 -33.70 3.52 -4.35
N LYS A 407 -33.67 4.87 -4.38
CA LYS A 407 -32.90 5.61 -5.39
C LYS A 407 -31.44 5.73 -4.96
N VAL A 408 -30.64 4.74 -5.33
CA VAL A 408 -29.20 4.70 -5.04
C VAL A 408 -28.43 5.67 -5.95
N ILE A 409 -27.70 6.61 -5.34
CA ILE A 409 -26.72 7.49 -5.97
C ILE A 409 -25.34 6.98 -5.58
N GLU A 410 -24.50 6.68 -6.58
CA GLU A 410 -23.17 6.13 -6.34
C GLU A 410 -22.12 7.23 -6.20
N PHE A 411 -21.27 7.10 -5.17
CA PHE A 411 -20.14 7.98 -4.88
C PHE A 411 -18.83 7.19 -4.87
N ASP A 412 -17.71 7.91 -4.92
CA ASP A 412 -16.38 7.31 -4.89
C ASP A 412 -15.82 7.22 -3.46
N THR A 413 -16.22 8.11 -2.53
CA THR A 413 -15.75 8.11 -1.13
C THR A 413 -16.89 8.22 -0.11
N ILE A 414 -16.66 7.75 1.13
CA ILE A 414 -17.65 7.82 2.21
C ILE A 414 -17.83 9.28 2.65
N GLU A 415 -16.74 10.04 2.68
CA GLU A 415 -16.74 11.45 3.04
C GLU A 415 -17.64 12.28 2.13
N ASP A 416 -17.64 12.01 0.82
CA ASP A 416 -18.55 12.68 -0.13
C ASP A 416 -20.02 12.34 0.15
N ILE A 417 -20.32 11.09 0.52
CA ILE A 417 -21.66 10.67 0.91
C ILE A 417 -22.10 11.41 2.17
N LEU A 418 -21.26 11.47 3.21
CA LEU A 418 -21.61 12.12 4.48
C LEU A 418 -21.79 13.63 4.30
N GLU A 419 -20.96 14.28 3.49
CA GLU A 419 -21.13 15.68 3.13
C GLU A 419 -22.40 15.90 2.31
N ALA A 420 -22.72 15.01 1.37
CA ALA A 420 -23.94 15.07 0.59
C ALA A 420 -25.21 14.89 1.46
N ILE A 421 -25.17 14.09 2.53
CA ILE A 421 -26.25 14.01 3.53
C ILE A 421 -26.36 15.31 4.31
N LYS A 422 -25.24 15.86 4.77
CA LYS A 422 -25.18 17.13 5.51
C LYS A 422 -25.78 18.29 4.68
N LEU A 423 -25.44 18.35 3.40
CA LEU A 423 -25.93 19.33 2.41
C LEU A 423 -27.35 19.05 1.89
N ASN A 424 -28.03 18.01 2.39
CA ASN A 424 -29.37 17.57 1.95
C ASN A 424 -29.46 17.14 0.46
N PHE A 425 -28.35 16.82 -0.20
CA PHE A 425 -28.35 16.31 -1.57
C PHE A 425 -28.90 14.87 -1.65
N ILE A 426 -28.59 14.09 -0.62
CA ILE A 426 -29.13 12.75 -0.35
C ILE A 426 -29.64 12.69 1.09
N GLU A 427 -30.45 11.68 1.39
CA GLU A 427 -31.17 11.62 2.67
C GLU A 427 -30.53 10.67 3.68
N ALA A 428 -29.83 9.65 3.22
CA ALA A 428 -29.14 8.69 4.06
C ALA A 428 -28.08 7.89 3.29
N THR A 429 -27.34 7.07 4.02
CA THR A 429 -26.47 6.00 3.51
C THR A 429 -26.56 4.79 4.42
N VAL A 430 -26.20 3.61 3.92
CA VAL A 430 -26.03 2.40 4.73
C VAL A 430 -24.54 2.09 4.83
N LEU A 431 -24.02 2.09 6.04
CA LEU A 431 -22.59 1.86 6.33
C LEU A 431 -22.42 0.80 7.42
N ASN A 432 -21.21 0.29 7.56
CA ASN A 432 -20.83 -0.46 8.76
C ASN A 432 -20.95 0.45 10.00
N GLU A 433 -21.53 -0.05 11.07
CA GLU A 433 -21.78 0.71 12.30
C GLU A 433 -20.50 1.31 12.90
N LEU A 434 -19.38 0.58 12.91
CA LEU A 434 -18.12 1.11 13.41
C LEU A 434 -17.59 2.23 12.50
N SER A 435 -17.66 2.06 11.18
CA SER A 435 -17.27 3.11 10.24
C SER A 435 -18.18 4.33 10.38
N ALA A 436 -19.49 4.12 10.50
CA ALA A 436 -20.46 5.18 10.71
C ALA A 436 -20.17 5.96 11.99
N LYS A 437 -20.00 5.28 13.12
CA LYS A 437 -19.62 5.91 14.40
C LYS A 437 -18.27 6.60 14.29
N TYR A 438 -17.26 5.97 13.69
CA TYR A 438 -15.94 6.57 13.52
C TYR A 438 -16.01 7.89 12.75
N TYR A 439 -16.73 7.94 11.63
CA TYR A 439 -16.89 9.15 10.83
C TYR A 439 -17.78 10.20 11.50
N ILE A 440 -18.92 9.79 12.09
CA ILE A 440 -19.83 10.72 12.79
C ILE A 440 -19.14 11.33 14.00
N ASN A 441 -18.35 10.56 14.75
CA ASN A 441 -17.62 11.03 15.93
C ASN A 441 -16.45 11.96 15.58
N GLN A 442 -16.14 12.17 14.29
CA GLN A 442 -15.29 13.28 13.90
C GLN A 442 -16.11 14.57 14.01
N ASN A 443 -15.56 15.60 14.67
CA ASN A 443 -16.24 16.88 14.93
C ASN A 443 -16.93 17.54 13.71
N ARG A 444 -16.54 17.18 12.48
CA ARG A 444 -17.21 17.61 11.23
C ARG A 444 -18.68 17.20 11.13
N TYR A 445 -19.07 16.05 11.67
CA TYR A 445 -20.39 15.44 11.46
C TYR A 445 -21.19 15.17 12.73
N GLU A 446 -20.55 15.25 13.90
CA GLU A 446 -21.11 14.81 15.19
C GLU A 446 -22.45 15.47 15.59
N ASN A 447 -22.63 16.74 15.24
CA ASN A 447 -23.87 17.48 15.50
C ASN A 447 -24.84 17.51 14.31
N HIS A 448 -24.43 16.95 13.16
CA HIS A 448 -25.17 17.03 11.90
C HIS A 448 -25.76 15.70 11.49
N LEU A 449 -25.12 14.59 11.84
CA LEU A 449 -25.47 13.24 11.41
C LEU A 449 -25.67 12.34 12.63
N LYS A 450 -26.45 11.27 12.46
CA LYS A 450 -26.67 10.22 13.46
C LYS A 450 -26.77 8.86 12.78
N THR A 451 -26.45 7.82 13.54
CA THR A 451 -26.76 6.43 13.18
C THR A 451 -28.18 6.09 13.60
N VAL A 452 -28.92 5.35 12.78
CA VAL A 452 -30.26 4.88 13.10
C VAL A 452 -30.43 3.42 12.71
N GLY A 453 -30.80 2.62 13.71
CA GLY A 453 -31.15 1.21 13.55
C GLY A 453 -30.00 0.29 13.10
N GLY A 454 -30.17 -1.00 13.35
CA GLY A 454 -29.38 -2.05 12.71
C GLY A 454 -30.03 -2.45 11.39
N VAL A 455 -29.24 -2.56 10.33
CA VAL A 455 -29.69 -2.95 8.99
C VAL A 455 -29.32 -4.40 8.73
N THR A 456 -30.29 -5.18 8.25
CA THR A 456 -30.05 -6.54 7.75
C THR A 456 -30.49 -6.61 6.30
N ILE A 457 -29.61 -7.11 5.44
CA ILE A 457 -29.86 -7.22 4.00
C ILE A 457 -29.72 -8.70 3.62
N ASP A 458 -30.72 -9.26 2.94
CA ASP A 458 -30.68 -10.65 2.52
C ASP A 458 -29.51 -10.95 1.56
N GLY A 459 -28.79 -12.02 1.84
CA GLY A 459 -27.59 -12.39 1.07
C GLY A 459 -26.39 -11.46 1.29
N PHE A 460 -26.44 -10.55 2.27
CA PHE A 460 -25.27 -9.86 2.78
C PHE A 460 -24.62 -10.68 3.90
N TYR A 461 -23.36 -11.09 3.68
CA TYR A 461 -22.62 -11.85 4.66
C TYR A 461 -22.03 -10.93 5.73
N LYS A 462 -22.58 -11.03 6.94
CA LYS A 462 -22.12 -10.26 8.11
C LYS A 462 -20.78 -10.76 8.64
N ASP A 463 -20.48 -12.04 8.45
CA ASP A 463 -19.24 -12.62 8.94
C ASP A 463 -18.09 -12.34 7.97
N LEU A 464 -16.99 -11.80 8.50
CA LEU A 464 -15.76 -11.55 7.78
C LEU A 464 -14.66 -12.51 8.25
N TYR A 465 -13.76 -12.79 7.32
CA TYR A 465 -12.71 -13.80 7.45
C TYR A 465 -11.43 -13.28 6.81
N MET A 466 -10.30 -13.90 7.16
CA MET A 466 -9.07 -13.73 6.38
C MET A 466 -9.07 -14.75 5.23
N GLY A 467 -8.83 -14.27 4.01
CA GLY A 467 -8.54 -15.08 2.84
C GLY A 467 -7.06 -15.30 2.69
N VAL A 468 -6.60 -16.52 2.95
CA VAL A 468 -5.22 -16.96 2.76
C VAL A 468 -5.09 -17.61 1.38
N ARG A 469 -3.98 -17.38 0.69
CA ARG A 469 -3.70 -17.98 -0.62
C ARG A 469 -3.86 -19.52 -0.62
N LYS A 470 -4.43 -20.10 -1.68
CA LYS A 470 -4.80 -21.54 -1.75
C LYS A 470 -3.63 -22.51 -1.55
N ASP A 471 -2.46 -22.17 -2.05
CA ASP A 471 -1.23 -22.98 -1.94
C ASP A 471 -0.54 -22.82 -0.58
N LEU A 472 -1.11 -22.07 0.37
CA LEU A 472 -0.61 -21.91 1.74
C LEU A 472 -1.60 -22.43 2.81
N PRO A 473 -2.01 -23.71 2.77
CA PRO A 473 -2.98 -24.25 3.73
C PRO A 473 -2.45 -24.25 5.18
N LEU A 474 -1.14 -24.42 5.38
CA LEU A 474 -0.50 -24.32 6.69
C LEU A 474 -0.62 -22.91 7.28
N LEU A 475 -0.51 -21.86 6.45
CA LEU A 475 -0.64 -20.48 6.91
C LEU A 475 -2.05 -20.18 7.41
N LYS A 476 -3.07 -20.71 6.75
CA LYS A 476 -4.46 -20.65 7.21
C LYS A 476 -4.62 -21.33 8.57
N THR A 477 -4.01 -22.50 8.76
CA THR A 477 -4.05 -23.21 10.06
C THR A 477 -3.34 -22.43 11.16
N LEU A 478 -2.18 -21.83 10.85
CA LEU A 478 -1.43 -20.98 11.77
C LEU A 478 -2.23 -19.75 12.21
N TYR A 479 -2.81 -19.00 11.27
CA TYR A 479 -3.65 -17.84 11.61
C TYR A 479 -4.93 -18.23 12.35
N ASN A 480 -5.51 -19.41 12.08
CA ASN A 480 -6.60 -19.96 12.90
C ASN A 480 -6.18 -20.22 14.35
N LYS A 481 -4.98 -20.77 14.54
CA LYS A 481 -4.42 -20.98 15.88
C LYS A 481 -4.10 -19.67 16.58
N ALA A 482 -3.59 -18.68 15.86
CA ALA A 482 -3.36 -17.34 16.39
C ALA A 482 -4.66 -16.65 16.80
N LEU A 483 -5.70 -16.71 15.95
CA LEU A 483 -7.04 -16.20 16.26
C LEU A 483 -7.60 -16.83 17.52
N GLY A 484 -7.48 -18.15 17.67
CA GLY A 484 -7.90 -18.87 18.88
C GLY A 484 -7.06 -18.57 20.13
N ASN A 485 -5.96 -17.83 20.01
CA ASN A 485 -5.04 -17.45 21.10
C ASN A 485 -5.00 -15.93 21.34
N VAL A 486 -5.91 -15.16 20.75
CA VAL A 486 -6.17 -13.77 21.13
C VAL A 486 -6.93 -13.78 22.45
N THR A 487 -6.45 -13.02 23.44
CA THR A 487 -7.14 -12.92 24.73
C THR A 487 -8.26 -11.89 24.67
N ALA A 488 -9.28 -12.05 25.51
CA ALA A 488 -10.36 -11.07 25.63
C ALA A 488 -9.84 -9.67 26.05
N GLU A 489 -8.74 -9.59 26.78
CA GLU A 489 -8.09 -8.32 27.14
C GLU A 489 -7.41 -7.67 25.93
N GLU A 490 -6.70 -8.45 25.10
CA GLU A 490 -6.11 -7.94 23.86
C GLU A 490 -7.20 -7.49 22.88
N GLU A 491 -8.27 -8.27 22.75
CA GLU A 491 -9.43 -7.92 21.92
C GLU A 491 -10.15 -6.68 22.46
N LYS A 492 -10.35 -6.58 23.78
CA LYS A 492 -10.95 -5.41 24.43
C LYS A 492 -10.05 -4.17 24.28
N ALA A 493 -8.74 -4.29 24.45
CA ALA A 493 -7.82 -3.17 24.27
C ALA A 493 -7.82 -2.67 22.81
N LEU A 494 -7.86 -3.59 21.84
CA LEU A 494 -8.03 -3.25 20.42
C LEU A 494 -9.39 -2.56 20.18
N LYS A 495 -10.48 -3.07 20.77
CA LYS A 495 -11.81 -2.46 20.64
C LYS A 495 -11.86 -1.09 21.31
N GLU A 496 -11.39 -0.92 22.53
CA GLU A 496 -11.38 0.38 23.24
C GLU A 496 -10.57 1.43 22.49
N LYS A 497 -9.43 1.04 21.91
CA LYS A 497 -8.59 1.92 21.08
C LYS A 497 -9.33 2.46 19.86
N TRP A 498 -10.19 1.66 19.22
CA TRP A 498 -10.81 1.99 17.93
C TRP A 498 -12.33 2.30 18.00
N HIS A 499 -13.04 1.89 19.06
CA HIS A 499 -14.50 2.08 19.23
C HIS A 499 -14.90 3.23 20.19
N ASN A 500 -14.10 3.59 21.20
CA ASN A 500 -14.48 4.54 22.26
C ASN A 500 -13.93 5.98 22.05
N SER A 501 -13.76 6.41 20.80
CA SER A 501 -13.33 7.78 20.49
C SER A 501 -14.40 8.87 20.69
N SER A 502 -15.52 8.59 21.38
CA SER A 502 -16.59 9.55 21.66
C SER A 502 -16.82 9.81 23.17
N LYS A 503 -16.38 11.00 23.59
CA LYS A 503 -16.87 11.89 24.66
C LYS A 503 -17.34 11.34 26.02
N ALA A 504 -16.43 11.41 27.00
CA ALA A 504 -16.57 12.25 28.21
C ALA A 504 -15.19 12.34 28.89
N LEU A 505 -14.72 13.55 29.23
CA LEU A 505 -13.48 13.70 29.99
C LEU A 505 -13.69 13.11 31.40
N THR A 506 -13.32 11.85 31.58
CA THR A 506 -13.51 11.13 32.84
C THR A 506 -12.26 11.26 33.70
N LEU A 507 -12.37 12.08 34.75
CA LEU A 507 -11.33 12.24 35.77
C LEU A 507 -11.64 11.35 36.97
N THR A 508 -10.60 10.68 37.49
CA THR A 508 -10.63 9.95 38.75
C THR A 508 -10.70 10.92 39.93
N ASP A 509 -11.12 10.44 41.11
CA ASP A 509 -11.24 11.30 42.28
C ASP A 509 -9.89 11.87 42.74
N LYS A 510 -8.80 11.11 42.59
CA LYS A 510 -7.43 11.60 42.82
C LYS A 510 -7.03 12.72 41.87
N GLU A 511 -7.43 12.65 40.61
CA GLU A 511 -7.16 13.71 39.63
C GLU A 511 -7.97 14.98 39.94
N LYS A 512 -9.24 14.84 40.36
CA LYS A 512 -10.07 15.96 40.80
C LYS A 512 -9.51 16.65 42.04
N GLU A 513 -9.09 15.87 43.04
CA GLU A 513 -8.44 16.37 44.25
C GLU A 513 -7.14 17.10 43.91
N PHE A 514 -6.32 16.53 43.01
CA PHE A 514 -5.10 17.16 42.53
C PHE A 514 -5.36 18.54 41.90
N ILE A 515 -6.38 18.65 41.04
CA ILE A 515 -6.79 19.91 40.38
C ILE A 515 -7.19 20.98 41.41
N GLN A 516 -7.91 20.60 42.47
CA GLN A 516 -8.38 21.55 43.48
C GLN A 516 -7.25 22.08 44.37
N ASN A 517 -6.29 21.20 44.73
CA ASN A 517 -5.30 21.46 45.77
C ASN A 517 -3.95 21.96 45.25
N ASN A 518 -3.65 21.87 43.96
CA ASN A 518 -2.35 22.23 43.41
C ASN A 518 -2.42 23.48 42.51
N VAL A 519 -1.37 24.30 42.56
CA VAL A 519 -1.10 25.38 41.60
C VAL A 519 0.09 24.95 40.77
N ILE A 520 -0.07 24.89 39.45
CA ILE A 520 0.98 24.43 38.54
C ILE A 520 1.90 25.60 38.17
N ASN A 521 3.15 25.53 38.61
CA ASN A 521 4.20 26.49 38.31
C ASN A 521 4.85 26.15 36.98
N ILE A 522 4.56 26.96 35.98
CA ILE A 522 5.01 26.79 34.60
C ILE A 522 6.33 27.52 34.43
N SER A 523 7.34 26.78 33.98
CA SER A 523 8.59 27.34 33.51
C SER A 523 8.41 27.78 32.05
N PHE A 524 8.21 29.07 31.82
CA PHE A 524 7.86 29.62 30.51
C PHE A 524 9.05 30.36 29.89
N THR A 525 9.61 29.84 28.81
CA THR A 525 10.71 30.51 28.10
C THR A 525 10.20 31.67 27.26
N SER A 526 10.77 32.85 27.46
CA SER A 526 10.28 34.12 26.90
C SER A 526 10.75 34.42 25.46
N ASN A 527 11.64 33.61 24.88
CA ASN A 527 12.40 33.95 23.67
C ASN A 527 12.38 32.88 22.55
N TRP A 528 11.31 32.08 22.41
CA TRP A 528 11.21 31.02 21.40
C TRP A 528 9.95 31.12 20.54
N ARG A 529 9.89 32.14 19.68
CA ARG A 529 8.76 32.33 18.75
C ARG A 529 8.76 31.29 17.61
N PRO A 530 7.58 30.88 17.10
CA PRO A 530 6.22 31.27 17.52
C PRO A 530 5.67 30.38 18.67
N PHE A 531 6.51 29.58 19.34
CA PHE A 531 6.08 28.58 20.31
C PHE A 531 5.82 29.15 21.71
N SER A 532 6.78 29.89 22.27
CA SER A 532 6.66 30.53 23.58
C SER A 532 7.44 31.84 23.62
N PHE A 533 6.75 32.95 23.84
CA PHE A 533 7.39 34.25 24.00
C PHE A 533 6.53 35.20 24.84
N VAL A 534 7.12 36.28 25.33
CA VAL A 534 6.41 37.28 26.12
C VAL A 534 6.25 38.56 25.31
N LYS A 535 5.02 39.06 25.23
CA LYS A 535 4.68 40.36 24.63
C LYS A 535 3.77 41.11 25.59
N ASP A 536 4.09 42.38 25.88
CA ASP A 536 3.34 43.22 26.81
C ASP A 536 3.17 42.58 28.21
N ASN A 537 4.21 41.90 28.70
CA ASN A 537 4.24 41.17 29.97
C ASN A 537 3.25 39.98 30.07
N GLN A 538 2.72 39.51 28.93
CA GLN A 538 1.81 38.35 28.85
C GLN A 538 2.47 37.20 28.06
N PRO A 539 2.25 35.93 28.47
CA PRO A 539 2.74 34.78 27.73
C PRO A 539 1.93 34.61 26.44
N GLN A 540 2.63 34.40 25.34
CA GLN A 540 2.06 34.20 24.01
C GLN A 540 2.78 33.05 23.28
N GLY A 541 2.14 32.56 22.22
CA GLY A 541 2.67 31.50 21.37
C GLY A 541 1.87 30.20 21.44
N LEU A 542 2.23 29.28 20.56
CA LEU A 542 1.54 27.99 20.40
C LEU A 542 1.50 27.18 21.71
N ALA A 543 2.60 27.13 22.46
CA ALA A 543 2.70 26.39 23.71
C ALA A 543 1.74 26.95 24.78
N TYR A 544 1.62 28.28 24.84
CA TYR A 544 0.69 28.96 25.73
C TYR A 544 -0.76 28.65 25.36
N ASP A 545 -1.14 28.77 24.08
CA ASP A 545 -2.52 28.54 23.64
C ASP A 545 -2.98 27.09 23.89
N TYR A 546 -2.10 26.10 23.64
CA TYR A 546 -2.39 24.71 23.98
C TYR A 546 -2.55 24.50 25.49
N TRP A 547 -1.65 25.05 26.29
CA TRP A 547 -1.75 24.91 27.73
C TRP A 547 -2.96 25.63 28.32
N ASN A 548 -3.29 26.83 27.83
CA ASN A 548 -4.47 27.57 28.23
C ASN A 548 -5.76 26.78 27.92
N LEU A 549 -5.82 26.14 26.76
CA LEU A 549 -6.93 25.24 26.43
C LEU A 549 -7.01 24.05 27.41
N ILE A 550 -5.86 23.45 27.74
CA ILE A 550 -5.79 22.32 28.69
C ILE A 550 -6.22 22.77 30.07
N SER A 551 -5.64 23.84 30.62
CA SER A 551 -5.93 24.34 31.96
C SER A 551 -7.39 24.75 32.11
N ASN A 552 -8.00 25.37 31.08
CA ASN A 552 -9.39 25.80 31.13
C ASN A 552 -10.38 24.63 31.06
N LYS A 553 -10.10 23.56 30.29
CA LYS A 553 -11.00 22.39 30.22
C LYS A 553 -11.13 21.65 31.55
N VAL A 554 -10.13 21.74 32.43
CA VAL A 554 -10.14 21.09 33.76
C VAL A 554 -10.06 22.05 34.93
N ASN A 555 -10.08 23.37 34.68
CA ASN A 555 -9.96 24.42 35.67
C ASN A 555 -8.70 24.32 36.57
N LEU A 556 -7.54 24.03 35.98
CA LEU A 556 -6.27 23.99 36.69
C LEU A 556 -5.79 25.41 37.04
N LYS A 557 -5.37 25.61 38.29
CA LYS A 557 -4.70 26.85 38.71
C LYS A 557 -3.26 26.85 38.20
N THR A 558 -2.85 27.94 37.57
CA THR A 558 -1.54 28.05 36.91
C THR A 558 -0.82 29.33 37.31
N ASN A 559 0.51 29.25 37.43
CA ASN A 559 1.40 30.39 37.69
C ASN A 559 2.53 30.38 36.66
N TYR A 560 2.69 31.46 35.89
CA TYR A 560 3.72 31.56 34.85
C TYR A 560 4.96 32.23 35.42
N ILE A 561 6.10 31.55 35.32
CA ILE A 561 7.39 32.08 35.73
C ILE A 561 8.27 32.16 34.49
N TYR A 562 8.64 33.39 34.15
CA TYR A 562 9.40 33.67 32.93
C TYR A 562 10.88 33.41 33.16
N GLU A 563 11.44 32.51 32.35
CA GLU A 563 12.86 32.18 32.40
C GLU A 563 13.60 32.80 31.21
N ASP A 564 14.77 33.39 31.47
CA ASP A 564 15.57 34.09 30.45
C ASP A 564 16.06 33.16 29.33
N ASN A 565 16.32 31.89 29.67
CA ASN A 565 16.80 30.88 28.73
C ASN A 565 16.33 29.47 29.11
N PHE A 566 16.37 28.56 28.12
CA PHE A 566 15.88 27.19 28.27
C PHE A 566 16.72 26.33 29.23
N THR A 567 18.02 26.63 29.40
CA THR A 567 18.88 25.93 30.35
C THR A 567 18.44 26.19 31.79
N THR A 568 18.09 27.44 32.13
CA THR A 568 17.50 27.78 33.43
C THR A 568 16.19 27.02 33.63
N ALA A 569 15.30 27.00 32.63
CA ALA A 569 14.03 26.26 32.71
C ALA A 569 14.22 24.77 33.04
N LEU A 570 15.17 24.10 32.39
CA LEU A 570 15.52 22.69 32.66
C LEU A 570 16.10 22.51 34.06
N LYS A 571 16.98 23.41 34.51
CA LYS A 571 17.58 23.37 35.85
C LYS A 571 16.51 23.48 36.93
N GLU A 572 15.56 24.40 36.77
CA GLU A 572 14.51 24.62 37.76
C GLU A 572 13.52 23.46 37.85
N ILE A 573 13.21 22.77 36.73
CA ILE A 573 12.44 21.51 36.79
C ILE A 573 13.25 20.40 37.47
N LYS A 574 14.53 20.25 37.12
CA LYS A 574 15.40 19.22 37.72
C LYS A 574 15.53 19.41 39.24
N ASN A 575 15.56 20.66 39.70
CA ASN A 575 15.55 21.04 41.11
C ASN A 575 14.16 21.00 41.75
N LYS A 576 13.12 20.64 40.99
CA LYS A 576 11.71 20.56 41.42
C LYS A 576 11.07 21.91 41.81
N ASN A 577 11.71 23.03 41.47
CA ASN A 577 11.20 24.40 41.68
C ASN A 577 10.15 24.82 40.64
N ARG A 578 9.98 24.03 39.57
CA ARG A 578 8.98 24.21 38.52
C ARG A 578 8.32 22.86 38.24
N ASP A 579 7.08 22.92 37.79
CA ASP A 579 6.24 21.73 37.64
C ASP A 579 6.18 21.27 36.18
N ILE A 580 6.22 22.20 35.22
CA ILE A 580 6.04 21.91 33.80
C ILE A 580 6.77 22.89 32.88
N ILE A 581 7.35 22.36 31.80
CA ILE A 581 7.76 23.09 30.60
C ILE A 581 6.77 22.73 29.50
N LEU A 582 6.15 23.74 28.89
CA LEU A 582 4.99 23.53 28.01
C LEU A 582 5.33 22.86 26.68
N LEU A 583 6.55 23.02 26.17
CA LEU A 583 6.92 22.49 24.87
C LEU A 583 8.40 22.16 24.78
N THR A 584 8.71 20.89 24.54
CA THR A 584 10.06 20.36 24.30
C THR A 584 9.95 18.95 23.68
N SER A 585 11.02 18.17 23.61
CA SER A 585 10.93 16.74 23.28
C SER A 585 11.69 15.88 24.27
N ASN A 586 11.35 14.60 24.27
CA ASN A 586 11.97 13.62 25.13
C ASN A 586 13.37 13.26 24.63
N THR A 587 14.31 13.20 25.55
CA THR A 587 15.70 12.79 25.34
C THR A 587 16.07 11.90 26.51
N LYS A 588 16.93 10.88 26.31
CA LYS A 588 17.32 9.94 27.37
C LYS A 588 17.72 10.65 28.68
N GLU A 589 18.56 11.67 28.59
CA GLU A 589 19.00 12.49 29.74
C GLU A 589 17.85 13.13 30.52
N ARG A 590 16.79 13.58 29.83
CA ARG A 590 15.63 14.25 30.46
C ARG A 590 14.65 13.24 31.06
N GLU A 591 14.54 12.06 30.46
CA GLU A 591 13.72 10.96 30.98
C GLU A 591 14.23 10.44 32.35
N GLU A 592 15.48 10.75 32.72
CA GLU A 592 16.04 10.40 34.04
C GLU A 592 15.47 11.22 35.20
N TYR A 593 14.93 12.43 34.95
CA TYR A 593 14.44 13.35 35.99
C TYR A 593 13.07 13.97 35.68
N SER A 594 12.43 13.56 34.59
CA SER A 594 11.13 14.11 34.16
C SER A 594 10.31 13.11 33.37
N ILE A 595 9.01 13.33 33.34
CA ILE A 595 8.04 12.56 32.57
C ILE A 595 7.42 13.45 31.48
N PHE A 596 6.91 12.83 30.42
CA PHE A 596 6.42 13.56 29.25
C PHE A 596 4.95 13.27 28.98
N SER A 597 4.25 14.29 28.46
CA SER A 597 2.92 14.12 27.87
C SER A 597 2.97 13.35 26.54
N ASP A 598 1.80 13.05 26.01
CA ASP A 598 1.62 12.67 24.62
C ASP A 598 2.03 13.81 23.68
N THR A 599 2.27 13.47 22.41
CA THR A 599 2.76 14.43 21.41
C THR A 599 1.65 15.42 21.06
N ILE A 600 1.92 16.70 21.25
CA ILE A 600 0.99 17.81 21.01
C ILE A 600 1.08 18.25 19.55
N PHE A 601 2.31 18.38 19.06
CA PHE A 601 2.62 18.94 17.75
C PHE A 601 3.89 18.29 17.20
N LYS A 602 4.01 18.15 15.88
CA LYS A 602 5.19 17.61 15.22
C LYS A 602 5.70 18.61 14.20
N THR A 603 7.01 18.79 14.14
CA THR A 603 7.62 19.66 13.13
C THR A 603 9.02 19.15 12.77
N PRO A 604 9.45 19.21 11.50
CA PRO A 604 10.82 18.90 11.17
C PRO A 604 11.79 19.91 11.79
N ILE A 605 12.98 19.44 12.15
CA ILE A 605 14.10 20.34 12.43
C ILE A 605 14.64 20.84 11.09
N GLY A 606 14.41 22.12 10.81
CA GLY A 606 14.87 22.83 9.63
C GLY A 606 16.34 23.25 9.74
N ILE A 607 16.89 23.64 8.59
CA ILE A 607 18.27 24.11 8.44
C ILE A 607 18.21 25.45 7.73
N ALA A 608 18.63 26.52 8.40
CA ALA A 608 18.78 27.83 7.79
C ALA A 608 20.24 28.11 7.45
N THR A 609 20.48 28.70 6.29
CA THR A 609 21.82 29.08 5.80
C THR A 609 21.73 30.45 5.12
N ILE A 610 22.87 31.01 4.71
CA ILE A 610 22.88 32.16 3.80
C ILE A 610 22.28 31.81 2.43
N LYS A 611 21.75 32.81 1.70
CA LYS A 611 20.96 32.62 0.47
C LYS A 611 21.72 31.93 -0.68
N ASP A 612 23.04 32.05 -0.71
CA ASP A 612 23.87 31.48 -1.78
C ASP A 612 24.15 29.99 -1.59
N GLU A 613 23.84 29.43 -0.41
CA GLU A 613 24.04 28.02 -0.14
C GLU A 613 22.98 27.14 -0.84
N ASN A 614 23.41 25.95 -1.26
CA ASN A 614 22.54 25.00 -1.94
C ASN A 614 21.53 24.36 -0.97
N TYR A 615 20.48 23.75 -1.53
CA TYR A 615 19.50 22.99 -0.76
C TYR A 615 20.18 21.82 -0.01
N ILE A 616 19.90 21.70 1.29
CA ILE A 616 20.45 20.67 2.19
C ILE A 616 19.38 19.59 2.42
N PRO A 617 19.54 18.38 1.85
CA PRO A 617 18.49 17.36 1.88
C PRO A 617 18.34 16.65 3.23
N ASP A 618 19.39 16.59 4.06
CA ASP A 618 19.33 16.04 5.43
C ASP A 618 20.51 16.50 6.30
N GLY A 619 20.45 16.14 7.59
CA GLY A 619 21.39 16.59 8.61
C GLY A 619 22.82 16.05 8.47
N SER A 620 23.06 15.02 7.64
CA SER A 620 24.44 14.50 7.45
C SER A 620 25.36 15.52 6.77
N TYR A 621 24.80 16.44 5.98
CA TYR A 621 25.56 17.51 5.31
C TYR A 621 26.20 18.51 6.28
N LEU A 622 25.74 18.51 7.54
CA LEU A 622 26.22 19.38 8.59
C LEU A 622 27.43 18.80 9.34
N GLU A 623 27.83 17.56 9.08
CA GLU A 623 28.99 16.95 9.73
C GLU A 623 30.29 17.69 9.38
N GLY A 624 31.09 18.00 10.40
CA GLY A 624 32.32 18.80 10.26
C GLY A 624 32.10 20.28 9.96
N LYS A 625 30.85 20.77 9.99
CA LYS A 625 30.51 22.19 9.83
C LYS A 625 30.16 22.80 11.18
N LYS A 626 30.47 24.09 11.35
CA LYS A 626 30.03 24.89 12.50
C LYS A 626 28.54 25.20 12.36
N VAL A 627 27.72 24.61 13.24
CA VAL A 627 26.27 24.79 13.22
C VAL A 627 25.83 25.47 14.51
N ALA A 628 25.27 26.67 14.39
CA ALA A 628 24.69 27.35 15.54
C ALA A 628 23.37 26.70 15.96
N VAL A 629 23.24 26.47 17.26
CA VAL A 629 22.03 25.94 17.88
C VAL A 629 21.88 26.53 19.27
N GLY A 630 20.64 26.66 19.75
CA GLY A 630 20.40 27.08 21.12
C GLY A 630 21.02 26.11 22.13
N LYS A 631 21.69 26.64 23.14
CA LYS A 631 22.34 25.84 24.20
C LYS A 631 21.31 24.97 24.92
N SER A 632 21.59 23.68 25.05
CA SER A 632 20.70 22.69 25.69
C SER A 632 19.34 22.51 24.98
N TYR A 633 19.17 23.04 23.77
CA TYR A 633 17.94 22.86 23.02
C TYR A 633 17.81 21.42 22.55
N THR A 634 16.57 20.98 22.37
CA THR A 634 16.29 19.60 21.96
C THR A 634 16.85 19.28 20.57
N ALA A 635 16.89 20.26 19.66
CA ALA A 635 17.49 20.10 18.34
C ALA A 635 18.96 19.66 18.43
N GLN A 636 19.75 20.30 19.30
CA GLN A 636 21.15 19.93 19.57
C GLN A 636 21.25 18.46 20.00
N LYS A 637 20.46 18.05 21.01
CA LYS A 637 20.51 16.71 21.61
C LYS A 637 20.04 15.59 20.67
N LEU A 638 19.00 15.86 19.87
CA LEU A 638 18.50 14.91 18.89
C LEU A 638 19.48 14.76 17.73
N LEU A 639 20.03 15.87 17.24
CA LEU A 639 21.01 15.85 16.14
C LEU A 639 22.35 15.28 16.58
N SER A 640 22.86 15.58 17.79
CA SER A 640 24.12 15.01 18.28
C SER A 640 24.08 13.48 18.43
N LYS A 641 22.89 12.91 18.66
CA LYS A 641 22.71 11.45 18.73
C LYS A 641 22.75 10.80 17.35
N ILE A 642 22.15 11.45 16.36
CA ILE A 642 21.98 10.90 15.00
C ILE A 642 23.20 11.24 14.12
N TYR A 643 23.78 12.41 14.31
CA TYR A 643 24.90 13.00 13.57
C TYR A 643 25.97 13.50 14.55
N PRO A 644 26.77 12.60 15.15
CA PRO A 644 27.71 12.94 16.22
C PRO A 644 28.90 13.81 15.77
N LYS A 645 29.11 13.95 14.45
CA LYS A 645 30.24 14.71 13.89
C LYS A 645 29.91 16.17 13.56
N ILE A 646 28.71 16.65 13.87
CA ILE A 646 28.35 18.07 13.71
C ILE A 646 29.09 18.89 14.77
N GLU A 647 29.75 19.98 14.35
CA GLU A 647 30.40 20.92 15.28
C GLU A 647 29.39 21.97 15.73
N PHE A 648 28.75 21.74 16.89
CA PHE A 648 27.75 22.68 17.41
C PHE A 648 28.39 23.92 18.04
N VAL A 649 27.94 25.10 17.62
CA VAL A 649 28.22 26.38 18.27
C VAL A 649 27.01 26.75 19.12
N GLU A 650 27.15 26.64 20.43
CA GLU A 650 26.06 26.93 21.36
C GLU A 650 25.79 28.44 21.46
N THR A 651 24.51 28.81 21.39
CA THR A 651 24.04 30.20 21.49
C THR A 651 22.99 30.34 22.58
N LYS A 652 22.78 31.55 23.11
CA LYS A 652 21.80 31.81 24.16
C LYS A 652 20.36 31.72 23.63
N ASN A 653 20.15 32.15 22.39
CA ASN A 653 18.85 32.16 21.72
C ASN A 653 19.02 32.11 20.19
N LEU A 654 17.90 31.91 19.50
CA LEU A 654 17.89 31.76 18.05
C LEU A 654 18.29 33.05 17.31
N LYS A 655 18.09 34.23 17.92
CA LYS A 655 18.55 35.52 17.36
C LYS A 655 20.08 35.56 17.25
N GLU A 656 20.80 35.22 18.33
CA GLU A 656 22.27 35.15 18.34
C GLU A 656 22.78 34.13 17.29
N ALA A 657 22.08 33.01 17.14
CA ALA A 657 22.40 32.02 16.11
C ALA A 657 22.28 32.59 14.69
N PHE A 658 21.23 33.36 14.41
CA PHE A 658 21.05 34.02 13.12
C PHE A 658 22.04 35.18 12.90
N ASP A 659 22.38 35.95 13.95
CA ASP A 659 23.41 36.99 13.87
C ASP A 659 24.76 36.37 13.44
N LEU A 660 25.16 35.25 14.06
CA LEU A 660 26.38 34.52 13.69
C LEU A 660 26.33 33.98 12.25
N LEU A 661 25.16 33.53 11.78
CA LEU A 661 24.98 33.04 10.42
C LEU A 661 25.04 34.17 9.38
N SER A 662 24.42 35.31 9.68
CA SER A 662 24.44 36.50 8.83
C SER A 662 25.86 37.05 8.65
N GLU A 663 26.67 36.98 9.71
CA GLU A 663 28.08 37.37 9.73
C GLU A 663 29.02 36.29 9.15
N ASN A 664 28.47 35.18 8.66
CA ASN A 664 29.22 34.04 8.09
C ASN A 664 30.22 33.39 9.08
N LYS A 665 29.95 33.49 10.40
CA LYS A 665 30.75 32.85 11.47
C LYS A 665 30.38 31.38 11.71
N VAL A 666 29.17 31.00 11.32
CA VAL A 666 28.67 29.62 11.33
C VAL A 666 28.09 29.28 9.96
N PHE A 667 28.13 28.00 9.59
CA PHE A 667 27.64 27.51 8.30
C PHE A 667 26.11 27.43 8.25
N ALA A 668 25.49 27.01 9.34
CA ALA A 668 24.03 26.83 9.40
C ALA A 668 23.48 27.10 10.80
N VAL A 669 22.18 27.39 10.87
CA VAL A 669 21.38 27.44 12.09
C VAL A 669 20.32 26.34 12.02
N VAL A 670 20.16 25.57 13.10
CA VAL A 670 19.16 24.49 13.16
C VAL A 670 18.17 24.70 14.31
N ASP A 671 16.89 24.63 13.99
CA ASP A 671 15.77 24.63 14.93
C ASP A 671 14.54 24.06 14.19
N SER A 672 13.40 23.97 14.86
CA SER A 672 12.09 23.74 14.25
C SER A 672 11.82 24.70 13.07
N MET A 673 11.29 24.17 11.96
CA MET A 673 11.01 24.98 10.77
C MET A 673 10.13 26.23 11.03
N PRO A 674 9.05 26.15 11.84
CA PRO A 674 8.26 27.32 12.19
C PRO A 674 9.06 28.40 12.92
N ALA A 675 9.94 28.02 13.86
CA ALA A 675 10.78 28.99 14.56
C ALA A 675 11.77 29.67 13.62
N LEU A 676 12.42 28.91 12.72
CA LEU A 676 13.31 29.49 11.72
C LEU A 676 12.55 30.47 10.81
N SER A 677 11.36 30.09 10.34
CA SER A 677 10.56 30.91 9.43
C SER A 677 10.09 32.21 10.08
N ASP A 678 9.51 32.13 11.29
CA ASP A 678 9.04 33.30 12.05
C ASP A 678 10.18 34.27 12.34
N GLN A 679 11.33 33.75 12.81
CA GLN A 679 12.46 34.60 13.22
C GLN A 679 13.18 35.25 12.05
N ILE A 680 13.29 34.58 10.90
CA ILE A 680 13.82 35.19 9.67
C ILE A 680 12.94 36.38 9.25
N LYS A 681 11.61 36.20 9.31
CA LYS A 681 10.62 37.23 8.96
C LYS A 681 10.62 38.39 9.96
N GLU A 682 10.58 38.10 11.25
CA GLU A 682 10.50 39.10 12.34
C GLU A 682 11.72 40.02 12.37
N PHE A 683 12.93 39.46 12.27
CA PHE A 683 14.17 40.24 12.32
C PHE A 683 14.61 40.78 10.96
N GLY A 684 13.84 40.50 9.90
CA GLY A 684 14.08 41.08 8.58
C GLY A 684 15.37 40.63 7.90
N TYR A 685 15.82 39.39 8.15
CA TYR A 685 17.05 38.87 7.51
C TYR A 685 16.84 38.70 6.00
N THR A 686 17.55 39.50 5.21
CA THR A 686 17.45 39.47 3.74
C THR A 686 18.44 38.53 3.08
N ASN A 687 19.51 38.12 3.78
CA ASN A 687 20.58 37.25 3.29
C ASN A 687 20.45 35.79 3.78
N ILE A 688 19.43 35.46 4.58
CA ILE A 688 19.22 34.12 5.14
C ILE A 688 18.00 33.45 4.47
N LYS A 689 18.05 32.14 4.28
CA LYS A 689 16.92 31.32 3.85
C LYS A 689 16.90 29.99 4.59
N ILE A 690 15.74 29.33 4.60
CA ILE A 690 15.65 27.93 5.01
C ILE A 690 16.07 27.07 3.82
N SER A 691 17.18 26.36 3.97
CA SER A 691 17.80 25.57 2.89
C SER A 691 17.46 24.09 2.96
N GLY A 692 16.71 23.64 3.95
CA GLY A 692 16.19 22.27 3.99
C GLY A 692 15.82 21.82 5.39
N SER A 693 15.76 20.50 5.58
CA SER A 693 15.38 19.84 6.83
C SER A 693 16.36 18.73 7.14
N THR A 694 16.61 18.48 8.42
CA THR A 694 17.47 17.40 8.88
C THR A 694 16.82 16.01 8.76
N LYS A 695 15.55 15.91 8.33
CA LYS A 695 14.66 14.72 8.36
C LYS A 695 14.34 14.20 9.76
N VAL A 696 14.92 14.79 10.80
CA VAL A 696 14.60 14.47 12.19
C VAL A 696 13.31 15.20 12.58
N ILE A 697 12.29 14.43 12.95
CA ILE A 697 11.00 14.96 13.39
C ILE A 697 11.10 15.34 14.87
N PHE A 698 10.82 16.61 15.15
CA PHE A 698 10.71 17.15 16.49
C PHE A 698 9.30 16.85 17.03
N ASN A 699 9.21 15.85 17.92
CA ASN A 699 7.95 15.50 18.60
C ASN A 699 7.76 16.41 19.82
N MET A 700 6.95 17.45 19.68
CA MET A 700 6.72 18.42 20.74
C MET A 700 5.76 17.86 21.80
N LYS A 701 6.21 17.89 23.05
CA LYS A 701 5.56 17.36 24.25
C LYS A 701 5.74 18.33 25.41
N MET A 702 4.89 18.23 26.42
CA MET A 702 5.12 18.86 27.71
C MET A 702 6.08 18.00 28.53
N LEU A 703 7.05 18.65 29.18
CA LEU A 703 7.95 18.02 30.14
C LEU A 703 7.45 18.37 31.53
N ILE A 704 7.11 17.34 32.29
CA ILE A 704 6.46 17.42 33.59
C ILE A 704 7.43 16.84 34.62
N ARG A 705 7.41 17.39 35.84
CA ARG A 705 8.18 16.85 36.97
C ARG A 705 7.86 15.36 37.20
N ASP A 706 8.87 14.56 37.48
CA ASP A 706 8.78 13.09 37.53
C ASP A 706 7.81 12.53 38.59
N ASP A 707 7.59 13.25 39.69
CA ASP A 707 6.64 12.91 40.75
C ASP A 707 5.20 13.38 40.48
N TYR A 708 4.93 13.99 39.32
CA TYR A 708 3.61 14.47 38.90
C TYR A 708 2.96 13.61 37.82
N GLU A 709 2.97 12.29 38.02
CA GLU A 709 2.26 11.32 37.16
C GLU A 709 0.75 11.60 37.06
N ILE A 710 0.13 12.15 38.12
CA ILE A 710 -1.28 12.56 38.11
C ILE A 710 -1.49 13.72 37.12
N LEU A 711 -0.61 14.72 37.10
CA LEU A 711 -0.69 15.84 36.16
C LEU A 711 -0.53 15.35 34.72
N LYS A 712 0.42 14.44 34.45
CA LYS A 712 0.59 13.82 33.14
C LYS A 712 -0.67 13.07 32.68
N SER A 713 -1.30 12.31 33.58
CA SER A 713 -2.58 11.64 33.29
C SER A 713 -3.67 12.63 32.90
N ILE A 714 -3.82 13.72 33.68
CA ILE A 714 -4.80 14.79 33.39
C ILE A 714 -4.51 15.41 32.01
N VAL A 715 -3.27 15.85 31.77
CA VAL A 715 -2.86 16.46 30.50
C VAL A 715 -3.15 15.54 29.32
N ASN A 716 -2.78 14.26 29.38
CA ASN A 716 -3.03 13.31 28.29
C ASN A 716 -4.52 13.07 28.05
N LYS A 717 -5.33 12.92 29.12
CA LYS A 717 -6.78 12.79 28.99
C LYS A 717 -7.40 14.02 28.32
N VAL A 718 -6.93 15.22 28.67
CA VAL A 718 -7.41 16.45 28.03
C VAL A 718 -6.95 16.54 26.59
N LEU A 719 -5.70 16.21 26.27
CA LEU A 719 -5.18 16.17 24.89
C LEU A 719 -6.01 15.27 23.97
N LEU A 720 -6.49 14.13 24.48
CA LEU A 720 -7.40 13.22 23.75
C LEU A 720 -8.77 13.84 23.44
N THR A 721 -9.17 14.88 24.17
CA THR A 721 -10.44 15.61 23.96
C THR A 721 -10.30 16.88 23.11
N ILE A 722 -9.06 17.28 22.76
CA ILE A 722 -8.82 18.43 21.88
C ILE A 722 -9.00 17.98 20.44
N SER A 723 -9.94 18.60 19.75
CA SER A 723 -10.28 18.29 18.37
C SER A 723 -9.23 18.75 17.37
N GLU A 724 -9.21 18.12 16.18
CA GLU A 724 -8.32 18.56 15.09
C GLU A 724 -8.62 20.00 14.64
N GLU A 725 -9.87 20.47 14.74
CA GLU A 725 -10.23 21.86 14.46
C GLU A 725 -9.63 22.83 15.49
N GLU A 726 -9.69 22.50 16.79
CA GLU A 726 -9.03 23.30 17.84
C GLU A 726 -7.50 23.31 17.64
N LYS A 727 -6.90 22.17 17.26
CA LYS A 727 -5.47 22.06 16.94
C LYS A 727 -5.09 22.92 15.73
N GLU A 728 -5.82 22.81 14.63
CA GLU A 728 -5.58 23.59 13.41
C GLU A 728 -5.83 25.08 13.65
N LYS A 729 -6.82 25.48 14.48
CA LYS A 729 -7.04 26.88 14.85
C LYS A 729 -5.85 27.46 15.63
N ILE A 730 -5.32 26.74 16.62
CA ILE A 730 -4.13 27.17 17.37
C ILE A 730 -2.90 27.21 16.45
N LYS A 731 -2.74 26.19 15.60
CA LYS A 731 -1.63 26.08 14.65
C LYS A 731 -1.64 27.22 13.63
N ASN A 732 -2.76 27.46 12.94
CA ASN A 732 -2.88 28.49 11.90
C ASN A 732 -2.77 29.92 12.45
N LYS A 733 -3.07 30.12 13.75
CA LYS A 733 -2.85 31.40 14.42
C LYS A 733 -1.36 31.76 14.55
N TRP A 734 -0.49 30.76 14.68
CA TRP A 734 0.95 30.96 14.99
C TRP A 734 1.90 30.54 13.87
N ILE A 735 1.46 29.65 12.99
CA ILE A 735 2.27 29.07 11.92
C ILE A 735 1.63 29.44 10.59
N ASP A 736 2.11 30.54 10.03
CA ASP A 736 1.71 31.05 8.72
C ASP A 736 2.38 30.19 7.63
N LEU A 737 1.72 29.10 7.23
CA LEU A 737 2.19 28.23 6.15
C LEU A 737 1.69 28.74 4.79
N GLU A 738 2.04 29.97 4.42
CA GLU A 738 2.12 30.29 2.99
C GLU A 738 3.38 29.64 2.43
N TYR A 739 3.26 28.35 2.11
CA TYR A 739 4.30 27.61 1.40
C TYR A 739 4.27 28.03 -0.07
N LYS A 740 4.92 29.16 -0.41
CA LYS A 740 5.33 29.42 -1.79
C LYS A 740 6.52 28.52 -2.10
N GLU A 741 6.25 27.34 -2.60
CA GLU A 741 7.26 26.51 -3.26
C GLU A 741 7.78 27.23 -4.50
N ASN A 742 8.83 28.04 -4.33
CA ASN A 742 9.70 28.40 -5.43
C ASN A 742 10.65 27.22 -5.68
N PHE A 743 10.10 26.11 -6.17
CA PHE A 743 10.94 25.03 -6.71
C PHE A 743 11.63 25.56 -7.96
N ASN A 744 12.96 25.73 -7.88
CA ASN A 744 13.77 25.98 -9.07
C ASN A 744 13.99 24.64 -9.80
N TYR A 745 13.01 24.27 -10.65
CA TYR A 745 13.03 23.05 -11.47
C TYR A 745 14.32 22.90 -12.31
N SER A 746 15.06 23.99 -12.55
CA SER A 746 16.34 23.97 -13.28
C SER A 746 17.43 23.14 -12.58
N LEU A 747 17.55 23.26 -11.25
CA LEU A 747 18.59 22.55 -10.50
C LEU A 747 18.29 21.04 -10.42
N ILE A 748 17.01 20.70 -10.30
CA ILE A 748 16.53 19.31 -10.31
C ILE A 748 16.86 18.64 -11.65
N TRP A 749 16.58 19.31 -12.79
CA TRP A 749 16.91 18.77 -14.10
C TRP A 749 18.42 18.58 -14.31
N LYS A 750 19.27 19.46 -13.75
CA LYS A 750 20.74 19.31 -13.82
C LYS A 750 21.23 18.12 -13.00
N ILE A 751 20.68 17.87 -11.81
CA ILE A 751 21.01 16.71 -10.98
C ILE A 751 20.52 15.42 -11.64
N VAL A 752 19.29 15.41 -12.16
CA VAL A 752 18.71 14.27 -12.89
C VAL A 752 19.56 13.94 -14.13
N LEU A 753 20.01 14.95 -14.88
CA LEU A 753 20.88 14.75 -16.04
C LEU A 753 22.24 14.17 -15.64
N GLY A 754 22.87 14.70 -14.58
CA GLY A 754 24.14 14.19 -14.07
C GLY A 754 24.03 12.74 -13.59
N PHE A 755 22.98 12.41 -12.83
CA PHE A 755 22.71 11.05 -12.38
C PHE A 755 22.42 10.12 -13.56
N THR A 756 21.68 10.60 -14.56
CA THR A 756 21.39 9.85 -15.79
C THR A 756 22.66 9.56 -16.58
N LEU A 757 23.60 10.52 -16.68
CA LEU A 757 24.87 10.31 -17.36
C LEU A 757 25.78 9.33 -16.61
N VAL A 758 25.85 9.42 -15.28
CA VAL A 758 26.59 8.44 -14.45
C VAL A 758 25.95 7.06 -14.54
N LEU A 759 24.62 6.97 -14.51
CA LEU A 759 23.90 5.72 -14.64
C LEU A 759 24.04 5.13 -16.05
N LEU A 760 24.03 5.96 -17.09
CA LEU A 760 24.34 5.56 -18.47
C LEU A 760 25.80 5.13 -18.60
N PHE A 761 26.74 5.76 -17.91
CA PHE A 761 28.16 5.36 -17.91
C PHE A 761 28.38 4.05 -17.16
N VAL A 762 27.74 3.86 -15.99
CA VAL A 762 27.76 2.59 -15.24
C VAL A 762 27.07 1.51 -16.05
N MET A 763 25.90 1.77 -16.63
CA MET A 763 25.21 0.83 -17.54
C MET A 763 26.05 0.55 -18.79
N TYR A 764 26.78 1.52 -19.32
CA TYR A 764 27.70 1.33 -20.44
C TYR A 764 28.89 0.47 -20.05
N LYS A 765 29.53 0.72 -18.89
CA LYS A 765 30.63 -0.07 -18.35
C LYS A 765 30.20 -1.47 -17.95
N ASN A 766 29.02 -1.61 -17.36
CA ASN A 766 28.45 -2.90 -16.97
C ASN A 766 27.97 -3.68 -18.22
N ARG A 767 27.44 -2.99 -19.24
CA ARG A 767 27.21 -3.58 -20.57
C ARG A 767 28.53 -3.97 -21.24
N GLN A 768 29.61 -3.19 -21.09
CA GLN A 768 30.93 -3.57 -21.59
C GLN A 768 31.45 -4.81 -20.88
N LEU A 769 31.35 -4.87 -19.55
CA LEU A 769 31.81 -6.00 -18.74
C LEU A 769 31.03 -7.28 -19.07
N VAL A 770 29.70 -7.18 -19.20
CA VAL A 770 28.82 -8.27 -19.64
C VAL A 770 29.07 -8.63 -21.09
N ARG A 771 29.42 -7.67 -21.97
CA ARG A 771 29.84 -7.93 -23.36
C ARG A 771 31.16 -8.67 -23.42
N PHE A 772 32.15 -8.33 -22.59
CA PHE A 772 33.44 -9.03 -22.55
C PHE A 772 33.32 -10.44 -21.97
N GLN A 773 32.53 -10.62 -20.90
CA GLN A 773 32.23 -11.94 -20.35
C GLN A 773 31.35 -12.77 -21.30
N LYS A 774 30.40 -12.15 -22.01
CA LYS A 774 29.65 -12.80 -23.08
C LYS A 774 30.53 -13.12 -24.26
N GLU A 775 31.43 -12.26 -24.73
CA GLU A 775 32.33 -12.56 -25.85
C GLU A 775 33.25 -13.73 -25.51
N LEU A 776 33.84 -13.77 -24.32
CA LEU A 776 34.71 -14.89 -23.89
C LEU A 776 33.97 -16.23 -23.85
N LYS A 777 32.72 -16.23 -23.36
CA LYS A 777 31.87 -17.43 -23.33
C LYS A 777 31.27 -17.76 -24.71
N LYS A 778 30.93 -16.72 -25.48
CA LYS A 778 30.34 -16.81 -26.81
C LYS A 778 31.37 -17.22 -27.84
N THR A 779 32.66 -16.88 -27.74
CA THR A 779 33.68 -17.41 -28.69
C THR A 779 33.89 -18.90 -28.49
N LYS A 780 33.81 -19.37 -27.23
CA LYS A 780 33.87 -20.79 -26.88
C LYS A 780 32.62 -21.56 -27.35
N ASP A 781 31.43 -21.05 -27.00
CA ASP A 781 30.15 -21.63 -27.42
C ASP A 781 29.91 -21.44 -28.93
N ASN A 782 30.46 -20.41 -29.59
CA ASN A 782 30.31 -20.15 -31.03
C ASN A 782 31.10 -21.13 -31.87
N LEU A 783 32.20 -21.71 -31.39
CA LEU A 783 32.99 -22.65 -32.18
C LEU A 783 32.28 -24.01 -32.25
N GLU A 784 31.76 -24.48 -31.12
CA GLU A 784 30.97 -25.70 -31.03
C GLU A 784 29.60 -25.52 -31.68
N ASN A 785 28.90 -24.41 -31.39
CA ASN A 785 27.69 -24.07 -32.11
C ASN A 785 27.94 -23.72 -33.58
N SER A 786 29.12 -23.30 -34.06
CA SER A 786 29.30 -23.00 -35.50
C SER A 786 29.17 -24.24 -36.38
N LEU A 787 29.59 -25.40 -35.88
CA LEU A 787 29.50 -26.67 -36.62
C LEU A 787 28.06 -27.23 -36.61
N GLU A 788 27.36 -27.09 -35.49
CA GLU A 788 25.96 -27.49 -35.35
C GLU A 788 25.02 -26.48 -36.04
N ASN A 789 25.29 -25.18 -35.89
CA ASN A 789 24.62 -24.09 -36.60
C ASN A 789 24.88 -24.16 -38.11
N PHE A 790 26.02 -24.63 -38.62
CA PHE A 790 26.17 -24.72 -40.09
C PHE A 790 25.20 -25.73 -40.70
N ARG A 791 24.95 -26.86 -40.01
CA ARG A 791 23.95 -27.86 -40.43
C ARG A 791 22.52 -27.34 -40.22
N LEU A 792 22.23 -26.72 -39.06
CA LEU A 792 20.94 -26.09 -38.79
C LEU A 792 20.68 -24.88 -39.71
N LEU A 793 21.69 -24.11 -40.13
CA LEU A 793 21.53 -22.97 -41.04
C LEU A 793 21.13 -23.40 -42.45
N LEU A 794 21.46 -24.62 -42.86
CA LEU A 794 21.00 -25.17 -44.13
C LEU A 794 19.54 -25.63 -44.04
N ASP A 795 19.08 -26.15 -42.89
CA ASP A 795 17.70 -26.64 -42.72
C ASP A 795 16.72 -25.59 -42.15
N VAL A 796 17.21 -24.50 -41.54
CA VAL A 796 16.40 -23.40 -40.97
C VAL A 796 16.20 -22.24 -41.96
N ASN A 797 16.90 -22.25 -43.09
CA ASN A 797 16.70 -21.24 -44.12
C ASN A 797 15.33 -21.47 -44.77
N ILE A 798 14.54 -20.41 -44.91
CA ILE A 798 13.25 -20.38 -45.64
C ILE A 798 13.48 -20.66 -47.14
N ALA A 799 14.75 -20.64 -47.56
CA ALA A 799 15.13 -21.04 -48.89
C ALA A 799 15.30 -22.56 -49.01
N GLY A 800 14.68 -23.16 -50.04
CA GLY A 800 15.08 -24.47 -50.53
C GLY A 800 16.50 -24.40 -51.09
N ILE A 801 17.42 -25.20 -50.53
CA ILE A 801 18.83 -25.25 -50.90
C ILE A 801 19.14 -26.60 -51.53
N LEU A 802 19.79 -26.57 -52.69
CA LEU A 802 20.28 -27.77 -53.37
C LEU A 802 21.70 -27.57 -53.91
N ILE A 803 22.50 -28.64 -53.89
CA ILE A 803 23.83 -28.68 -54.49
C ILE A 803 23.77 -29.57 -55.72
N VAL A 804 24.17 -29.02 -56.87
CA VAL A 804 24.19 -29.72 -58.16
C VAL A 804 25.62 -29.97 -58.59
N ARG A 805 25.89 -31.21 -59.02
CA ARG A 805 27.16 -31.64 -59.62
C ARG A 805 26.88 -32.50 -60.83
N ASP A 806 27.50 -32.18 -61.97
CA ASP A 806 27.34 -32.91 -63.24
C ASP A 806 25.84 -33.07 -63.61
N ASN A 807 25.08 -31.97 -63.51
CA ASN A 807 23.62 -31.90 -63.70
C ASN A 807 22.77 -32.76 -62.75
N LYS A 808 23.35 -33.32 -61.68
CA LYS A 808 22.64 -34.15 -60.69
C LYS A 808 22.61 -33.50 -59.32
N ILE A 809 21.47 -33.62 -58.64
CA ILE A 809 21.30 -33.13 -57.28
C ILE A 809 22.06 -34.07 -56.31
N LYS A 810 23.06 -33.52 -55.62
CA LYS A 810 23.93 -34.24 -54.67
C LYS A 810 23.62 -33.95 -53.21
N TYR A 811 22.87 -32.89 -52.96
CA TYR A 811 22.41 -32.51 -51.64
C TYR A 811 21.17 -31.64 -51.78
N LEU A 812 20.20 -31.82 -50.88
CA LEU A 812 19.08 -30.91 -50.71
C LEU A 812 18.74 -30.80 -49.21
N ASN A 813 18.35 -29.60 -48.79
CA ASN A 813 17.84 -29.37 -47.44
C ASN A 813 16.36 -29.77 -47.32
N ASP A 814 15.86 -29.88 -46.11
CA ASP A 814 14.45 -30.24 -45.87
C ASP A 814 13.47 -29.15 -46.36
N GLU A 815 13.86 -27.88 -46.36
CA GLU A 815 12.97 -26.79 -46.77
C GLU A 815 12.58 -26.86 -48.25
N LEU A 816 13.47 -27.35 -49.12
CA LEU A 816 13.13 -27.55 -50.53
C LEU A 816 12.02 -28.60 -50.71
N LEU A 817 11.93 -29.59 -49.82
CA LEU A 817 10.83 -30.56 -49.82
C LEU A 817 9.53 -29.91 -49.37
N ASN A 818 9.58 -29.01 -48.38
CA ASN A 818 8.41 -28.27 -47.90
C ASN A 818 7.86 -27.35 -48.99
N ILE A 819 8.71 -26.59 -49.68
CA ILE A 819 8.32 -25.69 -50.77
C ILE A 819 7.69 -26.46 -51.95
N LEU A 820 8.15 -27.68 -52.22
CA LEU A 820 7.66 -28.54 -53.31
C LEU A 820 6.55 -29.52 -52.88
N GLU A 821 6.16 -29.51 -51.61
CA GLU A 821 5.21 -30.44 -50.98
C GLU A 821 5.55 -31.93 -51.21
N LEU A 822 6.81 -32.31 -50.99
CA LEU A 822 7.33 -33.67 -51.23
C LEU A 822 7.66 -34.43 -49.94
N ASP A 823 7.34 -35.74 -49.90
CA ASP A 823 7.46 -36.56 -48.70
C ASP A 823 8.87 -37.15 -48.45
N SER A 824 9.77 -37.18 -49.45
CA SER A 824 11.09 -37.81 -49.31
C SER A 824 12.17 -37.23 -50.21
N LYS A 825 13.38 -37.07 -49.65
CA LYS A 825 14.60 -36.65 -50.36
C LYS A 825 15.01 -37.61 -51.48
N GLU A 826 14.69 -38.90 -51.36
CA GLU A 826 15.03 -39.94 -52.34
C GLU A 826 14.37 -39.70 -53.71
N LEU A 827 13.27 -38.94 -53.74
CA LEU A 827 12.56 -38.61 -54.97
C LEU A 827 13.31 -37.60 -55.86
N LEU A 828 14.26 -36.86 -55.30
CA LEU A 828 15.04 -35.83 -56.00
C LEU A 828 16.56 -36.10 -55.98
N PHE A 829 17.05 -36.89 -55.03
CA PHE A 829 18.47 -37.24 -54.92
C PHE A 829 18.96 -37.96 -56.19
N GLU A 830 20.11 -37.56 -56.74
CA GLU A 830 20.70 -38.05 -57.99
C GLU A 830 19.90 -37.79 -59.28
N LYS A 831 18.73 -37.12 -59.24
CA LYS A 831 17.96 -36.72 -60.43
C LYS A 831 18.50 -35.47 -61.10
N SER A 832 18.07 -35.26 -62.35
CA SER A 832 18.39 -34.05 -63.13
C SER A 832 17.70 -32.82 -62.55
N PHE A 833 18.45 -31.72 -62.41
CA PHE A 833 17.93 -30.43 -61.95
C PHE A 833 16.88 -29.83 -62.90
N GLU A 834 16.91 -30.21 -64.18
CA GLU A 834 15.96 -29.77 -65.21
C GLU A 834 14.49 -30.13 -64.89
N THR A 835 14.27 -31.08 -63.98
CA THR A 835 12.93 -31.49 -63.53
C THR A 835 12.16 -30.40 -62.77
N LEU A 836 12.85 -29.39 -62.21
CA LEU A 836 12.23 -28.27 -61.49
C LEU A 836 11.92 -27.07 -62.40
N PHE A 837 12.49 -27.05 -63.62
CA PHE A 837 12.37 -25.94 -64.58
C PHE A 837 12.27 -26.47 -66.03
N PRO A 838 11.24 -27.28 -66.37
CA PRO A 838 11.19 -28.06 -67.61
C PRO A 838 11.10 -27.25 -68.92
N ASN A 839 10.71 -25.97 -68.86
CA ASN A 839 10.52 -25.10 -70.04
C ASN A 839 11.67 -24.13 -70.31
N GLN A 840 12.83 -24.31 -69.65
CA GLN A 840 13.91 -23.33 -69.70
C GLN A 840 15.30 -23.97 -69.81
N ASN A 841 16.14 -23.42 -70.70
CA ASN A 841 17.49 -23.94 -70.95
C ASN A 841 18.51 -23.38 -69.94
N ILE A 842 19.02 -24.24 -69.08
CA ILE A 842 19.82 -23.88 -67.91
C ILE A 842 21.19 -23.28 -68.27
N GLU A 843 21.85 -23.74 -69.34
CA GLU A 843 23.10 -23.11 -69.78
C GLU A 843 22.88 -21.68 -70.31
N SER A 844 21.67 -21.39 -70.82
CA SER A 844 21.28 -20.03 -71.24
C SER A 844 21.02 -19.13 -70.04
N LEU A 845 20.24 -19.60 -69.05
CA LEU A 845 19.93 -18.84 -67.84
C LEU A 845 21.14 -18.55 -66.95
N ILE A 846 22.05 -19.53 -66.82
CA ILE A 846 23.29 -19.38 -66.05
C ILE A 846 24.26 -18.42 -66.76
N ASN A 847 24.27 -18.39 -68.09
CA ASN A 847 25.13 -17.47 -68.84
C ASN A 847 24.52 -16.05 -68.96
N GLU A 848 23.20 -15.91 -69.10
CA GLU A 848 22.50 -14.61 -69.20
C GLU A 848 22.46 -13.85 -67.87
N ASN A 849 22.41 -14.57 -66.73
CA ASN A 849 22.30 -13.95 -65.40
C ASN A 849 23.61 -13.98 -64.60
N LYS A 850 24.77 -14.15 -65.27
CA LYS A 850 26.09 -14.15 -64.63
C LYS A 850 26.41 -12.86 -63.85
N GLU A 851 25.73 -11.75 -64.16
CA GLU A 851 25.92 -10.45 -63.48
C GLU A 851 24.83 -10.08 -62.47
N ASN A 852 23.67 -10.77 -62.45
CA ASN A 852 22.60 -10.48 -61.49
C ASN A 852 22.61 -11.46 -60.31
N ASP A 853 22.62 -10.90 -59.10
CA ASP A 853 22.83 -11.63 -57.85
C ASP A 853 21.62 -12.48 -57.41
N SER A 854 20.43 -12.26 -57.99
CA SER A 854 19.20 -13.06 -57.79
C SER A 854 18.12 -12.61 -58.77
N PHE A 855 17.19 -13.48 -59.13
CA PHE A 855 16.07 -13.15 -60.03
C PHE A 855 14.78 -13.83 -59.58
N GLU A 856 13.65 -13.17 -59.82
CA GLU A 856 12.31 -13.70 -59.52
C GLU A 856 11.80 -14.52 -60.70
N ILE A 857 11.28 -15.71 -60.40
CA ILE A 857 10.75 -16.63 -61.41
C ILE A 857 9.59 -17.43 -60.81
N GLU A 858 8.70 -17.93 -61.66
CA GLU A 858 7.66 -18.86 -61.24
C GLU A 858 8.20 -20.28 -61.23
N LEU A 859 8.18 -20.91 -60.06
CA LEU A 859 8.55 -22.30 -59.91
C LEU A 859 7.37 -23.19 -60.29
N ASN A 860 7.61 -24.18 -61.15
CA ASN A 860 6.60 -25.11 -61.64
C ASN A 860 7.08 -26.56 -61.55
N TYR A 861 6.38 -27.34 -60.73
CA TYR A 861 6.69 -28.75 -60.51
C TYR A 861 5.47 -29.63 -60.86
N ASP A 862 5.68 -30.57 -61.78
CA ASP A 862 4.72 -31.62 -62.22
C ASP A 862 3.32 -31.11 -62.61
N ASN A 863 3.22 -29.86 -63.11
CA ASN A 863 1.98 -29.15 -63.47
C ASN A 863 0.95 -28.98 -62.33
N LYS A 864 1.36 -29.10 -61.06
CA LYS A 864 0.45 -29.01 -59.88
C LYS A 864 0.65 -27.77 -59.01
N LEU A 865 1.82 -27.13 -59.05
CA LEU A 865 2.17 -26.02 -58.16
C LEU A 865 2.76 -24.86 -58.96
N THR A 866 2.32 -23.63 -58.67
CA THR A 866 2.87 -22.40 -59.26
C THR A 866 2.94 -21.31 -58.18
N ILE A 867 4.15 -20.94 -57.78
CA ILE A 867 4.41 -19.96 -56.73
C ILE A 867 5.54 -19.01 -57.15
N PRO A 868 5.46 -17.71 -56.78
CA PRO A 868 6.50 -16.74 -57.11
C PRO A 868 7.71 -16.95 -56.18
N VAL A 869 8.87 -17.27 -56.77
CA VAL A 869 10.09 -17.54 -56.01
C VAL A 869 11.24 -16.65 -56.44
N LEU A 870 12.11 -16.33 -55.49
CA LEU A 870 13.39 -15.67 -55.74
C LEU A 870 14.50 -16.73 -55.79
N VAL A 871 15.21 -16.81 -56.92
CA VAL A 871 16.27 -17.82 -57.15
C VAL A 871 17.65 -17.16 -57.16
N LYS A 872 18.61 -17.79 -56.49
CA LYS A 872 20.01 -17.35 -56.42
C LYS A 872 20.97 -18.54 -56.58
N LEU A 873 22.02 -18.36 -57.38
CA LEU A 873 22.98 -19.42 -57.74
C LEU A 873 24.42 -18.98 -57.46
N LYS A 874 25.26 -19.87 -56.91
CA LYS A 874 26.69 -19.62 -56.68
C LYS A 874 27.57 -20.85 -56.89
N ASP A 875 28.82 -20.62 -57.28
CA ASP A 875 29.85 -21.66 -57.40
C ASP A 875 30.41 -22.05 -56.03
N ILE A 876 30.56 -23.34 -55.78
CA ILE A 876 31.19 -23.88 -54.56
C ILE A 876 32.13 -25.04 -54.86
N ILE A 877 32.99 -25.38 -53.88
CA ILE A 877 33.74 -26.62 -53.87
C ILE A 877 33.11 -27.53 -52.82
N TYR A 878 32.51 -28.63 -53.26
CA TYR A 878 31.88 -29.62 -52.40
C TYR A 878 32.58 -30.96 -52.61
N ASP A 879 33.10 -31.54 -51.52
CA ASP A 879 33.85 -32.80 -51.53
C ASP A 879 35.08 -32.75 -52.48
N ASN A 880 35.86 -31.66 -52.39
CA ASN A 880 37.03 -31.36 -53.22
C ASN A 880 36.78 -31.27 -54.74
N ARG A 881 35.52 -31.08 -55.18
CA ARG A 881 35.17 -30.88 -56.60
C ARG A 881 34.32 -29.64 -56.81
N LYS A 882 34.41 -29.03 -58.00
CA LYS A 882 33.55 -27.90 -58.38
C LYS A 882 32.08 -28.34 -58.43
N SER A 883 31.19 -27.56 -57.86
CA SER A 883 29.74 -27.80 -57.79
C SER A 883 28.99 -26.46 -57.69
N TYR A 884 27.67 -26.48 -57.86
CA TYR A 884 26.83 -25.28 -57.75
C TYR A 884 25.89 -25.39 -56.55
N ILE A 885 25.71 -24.31 -55.81
CA ILE A 885 24.69 -24.19 -54.78
C ILE A 885 23.58 -23.25 -55.29
N ILE A 886 22.33 -23.72 -55.19
CA ILE A 886 21.15 -23.02 -55.68
C ILE A 886 20.20 -22.82 -54.49
N SER A 887 19.67 -21.62 -54.35
CA SER A 887 18.77 -21.18 -53.27
C SER A 887 17.48 -20.62 -53.86
N ILE A 888 16.33 -21.08 -53.34
CA ILE A 888 14.98 -20.77 -53.83
C ILE A 888 14.11 -20.29 -52.67
N ILE A 889 13.59 -19.05 -52.69
CA ILE A 889 12.82 -18.44 -51.58
C ILE A 889 11.39 -18.10 -52.01
N ASP A 890 10.37 -18.50 -51.24
CA ASP A 890 8.96 -18.10 -51.43
C ASP A 890 8.70 -16.68 -50.91
N LEU A 891 8.06 -15.83 -51.71
CA LEU A 891 7.80 -14.42 -51.42
C LEU A 891 6.37 -14.11 -50.90
N THR A 892 5.54 -15.12 -50.68
CA THR A 892 4.11 -14.95 -50.37
C THR A 892 3.85 -14.15 -49.07
N ASP A 893 4.56 -14.44 -47.98
CA ASP A 893 4.34 -13.84 -46.66
C ASP A 893 4.91 -12.42 -46.47
N ILE A 894 5.91 -12.04 -47.26
CA ILE A 894 6.53 -10.71 -47.15
C ILE A 894 5.57 -9.64 -47.67
N LYS A 895 4.86 -9.94 -48.77
CA LYS A 895 3.89 -9.02 -49.37
C LYS A 895 2.69 -8.74 -48.46
N SER A 896 2.27 -9.70 -47.62
CA SER A 896 1.15 -9.52 -46.69
C SER A 896 1.48 -8.62 -45.49
N LYS A 897 2.72 -8.66 -44.99
CA LYS A 897 3.16 -7.85 -43.84
C LYS A 897 3.32 -6.35 -44.17
N GLU A 898 3.72 -6.00 -45.38
CA GLU A 898 3.80 -4.60 -45.80
C GLU A 898 2.42 -3.93 -45.77
N GLU A 899 1.36 -4.65 -46.15
CA GLU A 899 -0.01 -4.15 -46.13
C GLU A 899 -0.52 -3.86 -44.70
N LEU A 900 -0.14 -4.71 -43.74
CA LEU A 900 -0.46 -4.52 -42.33
C LEU A 900 0.18 -3.27 -41.72
N LEU A 901 1.42 -2.95 -42.10
CA LEU A 901 2.14 -1.77 -41.61
C LEU A 901 1.49 -0.46 -42.07
N LEU A 902 0.98 -0.43 -43.30
CA LEU A 902 0.20 0.70 -43.82
C LEU A 902 -1.06 0.95 -42.98
N GLN A 903 -1.75 -0.11 -42.53
CA GLN A 903 -2.93 0.03 -41.65
C GLN A 903 -2.59 0.58 -40.26
N GLN A 904 -1.48 0.16 -39.66
CA GLN A 904 -1.06 0.66 -38.33
C GLN A 904 -0.73 2.16 -38.36
N SER A 905 -0.05 2.61 -39.41
CA SER A 905 0.27 4.03 -39.61
C SER A 905 -0.97 4.91 -39.71
N LYS A 906 -2.00 4.44 -40.42
CA LYS A 906 -3.32 5.10 -40.53
C LYS A 906 -3.97 5.27 -39.15
N MET A 907 -3.93 4.24 -38.30
CA MET A 907 -4.48 4.29 -36.94
C MET A 907 -3.72 5.26 -36.02
N ALA A 908 -2.40 5.40 -36.19
CA ALA A 908 -1.59 6.32 -35.39
C ALA A 908 -1.92 7.80 -35.69
N SER A 909 -2.08 8.17 -36.97
CA SER A 909 -2.51 9.51 -37.37
C SER A 909 -3.91 9.86 -36.85
N LEU A 910 -4.81 8.86 -36.80
CA LEU A 910 -6.16 9.01 -36.23
C LEU A 910 -6.12 9.34 -34.72
N GLY A 911 -5.22 8.70 -33.97
CA GLY A 911 -5.05 8.94 -32.53
C GLY A 911 -4.62 10.38 -32.18
N GLU A 912 -3.73 10.97 -32.97
CA GLU A 912 -3.27 12.35 -32.80
C GLU A 912 -4.40 13.37 -33.06
N MET A 913 -5.23 13.09 -34.07
CA MET A 913 -6.41 13.90 -34.39
C MET A 913 -7.47 13.85 -33.29
N ILE A 914 -7.74 12.67 -32.73
CA ILE A 914 -8.67 12.49 -31.60
C ILE A 914 -8.22 13.32 -30.38
N GLY A 915 -6.91 13.37 -30.11
CA GLY A 915 -6.37 14.19 -29.02
C GLY A 915 -6.64 15.68 -29.18
N ASN A 916 -6.48 16.22 -30.40
CA ASN A 916 -6.76 17.62 -30.70
C ASN A 916 -8.26 17.95 -30.61
N ILE A 917 -9.12 17.05 -31.08
CA ILE A 917 -10.58 17.18 -31.00
C ILE A 917 -11.05 17.15 -29.54
N ALA A 918 -10.49 16.25 -28.72
CA ALA A 918 -10.81 16.17 -27.29
C ALA A 918 -10.43 17.47 -26.54
N HIS A 919 -9.32 18.11 -26.93
CA HIS A 919 -8.96 19.44 -26.43
C HIS A 919 -9.95 20.52 -26.90
N GLN A 920 -10.35 20.49 -28.17
CA GLN A 920 -11.31 21.43 -28.75
C GLN A 920 -12.72 21.28 -28.18
N TRP A 921 -13.15 20.10 -27.71
CA TRP A 921 -14.46 19.88 -27.06
C TRP A 921 -14.60 20.54 -25.70
N ARG A 922 -13.50 20.79 -24.98
CA ARG A 922 -13.56 21.43 -23.66
C ARG A 922 -14.06 22.87 -23.74
N GLN A 923 -13.78 23.58 -24.85
CA GLN A 923 -14.20 24.97 -25.06
C GLN A 923 -15.73 25.15 -25.23
N PRO A 924 -16.42 24.42 -26.14
CA PRO A 924 -17.87 24.47 -26.25
C PRO A 924 -18.56 23.95 -24.99
N LEU A 925 -18.01 22.91 -24.33
CA LEU A 925 -18.55 22.43 -23.04
C LEU A 925 -18.44 23.48 -21.93
N SER A 926 -17.33 24.23 -21.87
CA SER A 926 -17.18 25.36 -20.94
C SER A 926 -18.16 26.49 -21.25
N THR A 927 -18.43 26.76 -22.52
CA THR A 927 -19.42 27.75 -22.95
C THR A 927 -20.83 27.35 -22.51
N ILE A 928 -21.22 26.08 -22.70
CA ILE A 928 -22.49 25.51 -22.22
C ILE A 928 -22.58 25.60 -20.69
N SER A 929 -21.52 25.19 -19.99
CA SER A 929 -21.49 25.22 -18.52
C SER A 929 -21.60 26.64 -17.97
N THR A 930 -20.95 27.61 -18.62
CA THR A 930 -20.97 29.02 -18.22
C THR A 930 -22.35 29.62 -18.45
N ALA A 931 -22.96 29.39 -19.62
CA ALA A 931 -24.33 29.82 -19.91
C ALA A 931 -25.34 29.23 -18.92
N ALA A 932 -25.24 27.93 -18.62
CA ALA A 932 -26.11 27.24 -17.66
C ALA A 932 -25.93 27.75 -16.22
N SER A 933 -24.68 28.01 -15.80
CA SER A 933 -24.38 28.54 -14.47
C SER A 933 -24.84 29.99 -14.32
N GLY A 934 -24.66 30.80 -15.36
CA GLY A 934 -25.16 32.18 -15.42
C GLY A 934 -26.68 32.25 -15.31
N LEU A 935 -27.40 31.40 -16.05
CA LEU A 935 -28.87 31.28 -15.93
C LEU A 935 -29.31 30.90 -14.51
N LYS A 936 -28.61 29.97 -13.87
CA LYS A 936 -28.92 29.55 -12.50
C LYS A 936 -28.73 30.69 -11.51
N ILE A 937 -27.60 31.38 -11.57
CA ILE A 937 -27.29 32.53 -10.69
C ILE A 937 -28.32 33.64 -10.90
N GLN A 938 -28.59 34.03 -12.16
CA GLN A 938 -29.57 35.07 -12.47
C GLN A 938 -30.97 34.71 -11.99
N LYS A 939 -31.33 33.41 -12.03
CA LYS A 939 -32.61 32.94 -11.48
C LYS A 939 -32.66 33.00 -9.96
N GLU A 940 -31.58 32.65 -9.27
CA GLU A 940 -31.48 32.71 -7.80
C GLU A 940 -31.56 34.15 -7.27
N PHE A 941 -31.04 35.12 -8.03
CA PHE A 941 -31.11 36.55 -7.70
C PHE A 941 -32.37 37.26 -8.26
N ASP A 942 -33.32 36.52 -8.85
CA ASP A 942 -34.52 37.05 -9.54
C ASP A 942 -34.21 38.19 -10.54
N THR A 943 -33.05 38.12 -11.19
CA THR A 943 -32.59 39.05 -12.23
C THR A 943 -32.73 38.49 -13.65
N LEU A 944 -33.23 37.25 -13.79
CA LEU A 944 -33.37 36.59 -15.08
C LEU A 944 -34.54 37.15 -15.89
N SER A 945 -34.25 37.83 -17.00
CA SER A 945 -35.24 38.23 -17.99
C SER A 945 -35.52 37.11 -19.02
N ASN A 946 -36.70 37.15 -19.66
CA ASN A 946 -37.03 36.20 -20.74
C ASN A 946 -36.05 36.31 -21.92
N GLU A 947 -35.54 37.49 -22.21
CA GLU A 947 -34.55 37.70 -23.28
C GLU A 947 -33.20 37.04 -22.95
N MET A 948 -32.72 37.19 -21.71
CA MET A 948 -31.49 36.53 -21.23
C MET A 948 -31.63 35.01 -21.20
N LEU A 949 -32.81 34.52 -20.85
CA LEU A 949 -33.15 33.10 -20.90
C LEU A 949 -33.04 32.55 -22.32
N ILE A 950 -33.70 33.18 -23.29
CA ILE A 950 -33.70 32.75 -24.70
C ILE A 950 -32.27 32.80 -25.26
N ASN A 951 -31.54 33.89 -25.06
CA ASN A 951 -30.17 34.03 -25.58
C ASN A 951 -29.21 32.97 -25.03
N SER A 952 -29.33 32.62 -23.75
CA SER A 952 -28.50 31.58 -23.14
C SER A 952 -28.86 30.18 -23.63
N LEU A 953 -30.16 29.89 -23.81
CA LEU A 953 -30.63 28.62 -24.38
C LEU A 953 -30.23 28.47 -25.86
N ASP A 954 -30.31 29.54 -26.64
CA ASP A 954 -29.86 29.56 -28.05
C ASP A 954 -28.35 29.35 -28.15
N THR A 955 -27.58 29.96 -27.23
CA THR A 955 -26.14 29.74 -27.14
C THR A 955 -25.82 28.28 -26.84
N ILE A 956 -26.54 27.65 -25.91
CA ILE A 956 -26.37 26.22 -25.60
C ILE A 956 -26.72 25.38 -26.84
N THR A 957 -27.88 25.61 -27.46
CA THR A 957 -28.36 24.86 -28.62
C THR A 957 -27.38 24.94 -29.80
N ARG A 958 -26.96 26.15 -30.18
CA ARG A 958 -25.99 26.38 -31.26
C ARG A 958 -24.65 25.69 -30.97
N THR A 959 -24.19 25.74 -29.73
CA THR A 959 -22.94 25.08 -29.30
C THR A 959 -23.05 23.56 -29.33
N THR A 960 -24.21 22.99 -28.98
CA THR A 960 -24.45 21.54 -29.10
C THR A 960 -24.54 21.06 -30.55
N GLN A 961 -25.17 21.84 -31.44
CA GLN A 961 -25.21 21.54 -32.88
C GLN A 961 -23.81 21.57 -33.49
N PHE A 962 -23.00 22.57 -33.13
CA PHE A 962 -21.59 22.64 -33.55
C PHE A 962 -20.78 21.41 -33.11
N LEU A 963 -20.97 20.96 -31.86
CA LEU A 963 -20.32 19.76 -31.35
C LEU A 963 -20.75 18.51 -32.14
N SER A 964 -22.05 18.40 -32.44
CA SER A 964 -22.60 17.28 -33.21
C SER A 964 -22.11 17.25 -34.66
N GLN A 965 -22.00 18.41 -35.31
CA GLN A 965 -21.48 18.49 -36.67
C GLN A 965 -20.01 18.07 -36.73
N THR A 966 -19.21 18.53 -35.77
CA THR A 966 -17.79 18.14 -35.63
C THR A 966 -17.63 16.62 -35.48
N ILE A 967 -18.54 15.95 -34.76
CA ILE A 967 -18.54 14.48 -34.62
C ILE A 967 -18.83 13.80 -35.96
N ASN A 968 -19.82 14.30 -36.71
CA ASN A 968 -20.19 13.73 -38.00
C ASN A 968 -19.07 13.89 -39.05
N ASP A 969 -18.42 15.05 -39.09
CA ASP A 969 -17.29 15.31 -39.99
C ASP A 969 -16.11 14.37 -39.70
N PHE A 970 -15.87 14.07 -38.41
CA PHE A 970 -14.88 13.08 -37.98
C PHE A 970 -15.27 11.63 -38.32
N GLN A 971 -16.53 11.25 -38.15
CA GLN A 971 -17.02 9.91 -38.54
C GLN A 971 -16.89 9.66 -40.04
N ASN A 972 -17.09 10.70 -40.87
CA ASN A 972 -16.91 10.61 -42.30
C ASN A 972 -15.43 10.46 -42.73
N TYR A 973 -14.49 10.93 -41.90
CA TYR A 973 -13.06 10.75 -42.11
C TYR A 973 -12.55 9.32 -41.84
N ILE A 974 -13.24 8.57 -40.96
CA ILE A 974 -12.88 7.18 -40.61
C ILE A 974 -13.38 6.16 -41.65
N LYS A 975 -14.39 6.50 -42.44
CA LYS A 975 -14.94 5.58 -43.45
C LYS A 975 -13.95 5.32 -44.57
N ASP A 976 -13.51 4.06 -44.70
CA ASP A 976 -12.68 3.57 -45.79
C ASP A 976 -13.50 3.54 -47.08
N ASP A 977 -13.41 4.61 -47.87
CA ASP A 977 -13.92 4.63 -49.24
C ASP A 977 -12.72 4.88 -50.17
N LYS A 978 -11.97 3.81 -50.49
CA LYS A 978 -10.97 3.79 -51.58
C LYS A 978 -11.68 3.80 -52.94
N LYS A 979 -12.58 4.76 -53.13
CA LYS A 979 -13.25 4.97 -54.41
C LYS A 979 -12.57 6.13 -55.12
N ARG A 980 -12.11 5.85 -56.34
CA ARG A 980 -11.65 6.89 -57.26
C ARG A 980 -12.89 7.65 -57.72
N VAL A 981 -12.96 8.93 -57.40
CA VAL A 981 -14.10 9.80 -57.73
C VAL A 981 -13.58 11.09 -58.37
N PRO A 982 -14.34 11.70 -59.30
CA PRO A 982 -14.05 13.05 -59.76
C PRO A 982 -14.37 14.04 -58.63
N PHE A 983 -13.44 14.95 -58.33
CA PHE A 983 -13.65 16.02 -57.37
C PHE A 983 -12.79 17.25 -57.68
N ILE A 984 -13.23 18.43 -57.20
CA ILE A 984 -12.49 19.68 -57.33
C ILE A 984 -11.50 19.81 -56.18
N ILE A 985 -10.22 20.08 -56.49
CA ILE A 985 -9.15 20.19 -55.47
C ILE A 985 -9.47 21.25 -54.40
N ASN A 986 -10.13 22.35 -54.78
CA ASN A 986 -10.54 23.41 -53.86
C ASN A 986 -11.45 22.89 -52.72
N ASP A 987 -12.31 21.92 -52.98
CA ASP A 987 -13.21 21.34 -51.96
C ASP A 987 -12.42 20.64 -50.85
N SER A 988 -11.29 20.03 -51.21
CA SER A 988 -10.38 19.40 -50.24
C SER A 988 -9.68 20.44 -49.36
N PHE A 989 -9.30 21.59 -49.92
CA PHE A 989 -8.74 22.69 -49.13
C PHE A 989 -9.78 23.29 -48.18
N GLU A 990 -10.98 23.57 -48.64
CA GLU A 990 -12.05 24.13 -47.79
C GLU A 990 -12.40 23.18 -46.63
N LYS A 991 -12.54 21.88 -46.89
CA LYS A 991 -12.79 20.87 -45.85
C LYS A 991 -11.69 20.75 -44.80
N VAL A 992 -10.42 20.80 -45.22
CA VAL A 992 -9.29 20.65 -44.29
C VAL A 992 -9.07 21.95 -43.49
N LEU A 993 -9.23 23.11 -44.14
CA LEU A 993 -9.06 24.40 -43.47
C LEU A 993 -10.17 24.65 -42.45
N SER A 994 -11.43 24.28 -42.72
CA SER A 994 -12.52 24.44 -41.75
C SER A 994 -12.27 23.70 -40.43
N ILE A 995 -11.51 22.60 -40.46
CA ILE A 995 -11.09 21.86 -39.25
C ILE A 995 -9.99 22.59 -38.49
N LEU A 996 -9.11 23.31 -39.19
CA LEU A 996 -7.93 23.97 -38.63
C LEU A 996 -8.12 25.46 -38.34
N ASP A 997 -9.18 26.10 -38.84
CA ASP A 997 -9.41 27.54 -38.79
C ASP A 997 -9.27 28.14 -37.38
N THR A 998 -9.97 27.59 -36.39
CA THR A 998 -9.87 28.05 -35.00
C THR A 998 -8.45 27.91 -34.45
N SER A 999 -7.71 26.89 -34.90
CA SER A 999 -6.32 26.68 -34.48
C SER A 999 -5.39 27.72 -35.10
N PHE A 1000 -5.60 28.10 -36.35
CA PHE A 1000 -4.82 29.13 -37.04
C PHE A 1000 -5.11 30.53 -36.51
N ILE A 1001 -6.37 30.86 -36.24
CA ILE A 1001 -6.78 32.12 -35.63
C ILE A 1001 -6.13 32.29 -34.26
N ASN A 1002 -6.16 31.27 -33.40
CA ASN A 1002 -5.53 31.33 -32.07
C ASN A 1002 -4.01 31.54 -32.11
N HIS A 1003 -3.35 31.26 -33.24
CA HIS A 1003 -1.91 31.43 -33.40
C HIS A 1003 -1.54 32.59 -34.34
N ASN A 1004 -2.51 33.43 -34.71
CA ASN A 1004 -2.35 34.57 -35.64
C ASN A 1004 -1.72 34.16 -36.98
N ILE A 1005 -2.11 33.01 -37.54
CA ILE A 1005 -1.67 32.53 -38.85
C ILE A 1005 -2.70 32.94 -39.90
N GLU A 1006 -2.27 33.69 -40.92
CA GLU A 1006 -3.12 34.12 -42.03
C GLU A 1006 -2.84 33.29 -43.29
N ILE A 1007 -3.90 32.89 -43.99
CA ILE A 1007 -3.82 32.07 -45.20
C ILE A 1007 -4.13 32.92 -46.42
N LYS A 1008 -3.22 32.91 -47.40
CA LYS A 1008 -3.39 33.58 -48.70
C LYS A 1008 -3.55 32.52 -49.79
N LYS A 1009 -4.70 32.52 -50.47
CA LYS A 1009 -5.12 31.47 -51.42
C LYS A 1009 -5.16 32.00 -52.85
N GLU A 1010 -4.48 31.32 -53.77
CA GLU A 1010 -4.58 31.47 -55.23
C GLU A 1010 -4.86 30.08 -55.84
N ILE A 1011 -6.12 29.64 -55.81
CA ILE A 1011 -6.51 28.27 -56.18
C ILE A 1011 -7.31 28.29 -57.48
N GLU A 1012 -6.79 27.69 -58.55
CA GLU A 1012 -7.57 27.37 -59.75
C GLU A 1012 -8.51 26.19 -59.49
N ASN A 1013 -9.74 26.26 -60.00
CA ASN A 1013 -10.72 25.17 -59.91
C ASN A 1013 -10.35 24.04 -60.88
N ILE A 1014 -9.52 23.11 -60.41
CA ILE A 1014 -9.08 21.93 -61.17
C ILE A 1014 -9.79 20.69 -60.65
N GLU A 1015 -10.45 19.97 -61.56
CA GLU A 1015 -11.07 18.67 -61.29
C GLU A 1015 -10.08 17.55 -61.57
N ILE A 1016 -10.00 16.57 -60.67
CA ILE A 1016 -9.18 15.37 -60.81
C ILE A 1016 -9.99 14.12 -60.48
N ASN A 1017 -9.70 13.01 -61.16
CA ASN A 1017 -10.28 11.70 -60.83
C ASN A 1017 -9.33 10.93 -59.92
N SER A 1018 -9.54 11.00 -58.60
CA SER A 1018 -8.62 10.40 -57.62
C SER A 1018 -9.30 10.10 -56.29
N TYR A 1019 -8.51 9.85 -55.24
CA TYR A 1019 -8.98 9.53 -53.90
C TYR A 1019 -9.07 10.79 -53.03
N GLN A 1020 -10.25 11.44 -53.00
CA GLN A 1020 -10.44 12.72 -52.29
C GLN A 1020 -10.04 12.66 -50.80
N ASN A 1021 -10.37 11.56 -50.12
CA ASN A 1021 -10.05 11.40 -48.70
C ASN A 1021 -8.54 11.22 -48.45
N GLU A 1022 -7.82 10.55 -49.36
CA GLU A 1022 -6.36 10.43 -49.27
C GLU A 1022 -5.68 11.80 -49.50
N LEU A 1023 -6.21 12.63 -50.42
CA LEU A 1023 -5.72 14.00 -50.59
C LEU A 1023 -6.00 14.85 -49.35
N ASN A 1024 -7.17 14.73 -48.73
CA ASN A 1024 -7.49 15.45 -47.48
C ASN A 1024 -6.48 15.09 -46.38
N GLN A 1025 -6.08 13.81 -46.28
CA GLN A 1025 -5.07 13.33 -45.33
C GLN A 1025 -3.68 13.92 -45.62
N VAL A 1026 -3.29 14.01 -46.89
CA VAL A 1026 -2.04 14.65 -47.32
C VAL A 1026 -2.02 16.14 -46.91
N LEU A 1027 -3.09 16.88 -47.24
CA LEU A 1027 -3.20 18.31 -46.93
C LEU A 1027 -3.17 18.55 -45.41
N LEU A 1028 -3.91 17.75 -44.64
CA LEU A 1028 -3.95 17.86 -43.18
C LEU A 1028 -2.56 17.67 -42.56
N ASN A 1029 -1.80 16.66 -43.01
CA ASN A 1029 -0.44 16.40 -42.52
C ASN A 1029 0.52 17.56 -42.84
N ILE A 1030 0.40 18.15 -44.03
CA ILE A 1030 1.24 19.29 -44.43
C ILE A 1030 0.89 20.52 -43.60
N PHE A 1031 -0.40 20.87 -43.48
CA PHE A 1031 -0.84 22.03 -42.71
C PHE A 1031 -0.54 21.93 -41.22
N ALA A 1032 -0.67 20.74 -40.63
CA ALA A 1032 -0.29 20.51 -39.23
C ALA A 1032 1.22 20.78 -39.03
N ASN A 1033 2.07 20.36 -39.95
CA ASN A 1033 3.50 20.62 -39.89
C ASN A 1033 3.83 22.10 -40.09
N SER A 1034 3.20 22.78 -41.06
CA SER A 1034 3.39 24.23 -41.27
C SER A 1034 2.94 25.04 -40.05
N LYS A 1035 1.84 24.67 -39.41
CA LYS A 1035 1.36 25.30 -38.16
C LYS A 1035 2.40 25.22 -37.05
N ASP A 1036 2.94 24.03 -36.83
CA ASP A 1036 3.88 23.78 -35.73
C ASP A 1036 5.17 24.59 -35.94
N ALA A 1037 5.63 24.70 -37.20
CA ALA A 1037 6.75 25.58 -37.55
C ALA A 1037 6.42 27.07 -37.28
N LEU A 1038 5.24 27.54 -37.67
CA LEU A 1038 4.81 28.93 -37.47
C LEU A 1038 4.54 29.29 -36.00
N LYS A 1039 4.22 28.30 -35.16
CA LYS A 1039 4.03 28.50 -33.72
C LYS A 1039 5.33 28.90 -33.01
N GLU A 1040 6.46 28.40 -33.47
CA GLU A 1040 7.78 28.71 -32.88
C GLU A 1040 8.27 30.13 -33.20
N ILE A 1041 7.63 30.80 -34.17
CA ILE A 1041 7.91 32.20 -34.51
C ILE A 1041 7.29 33.13 -33.45
N LYS A 1042 8.07 34.12 -33.00
CA LYS A 1042 7.63 35.16 -32.06
C LYS A 1042 6.41 35.94 -32.58
N ASN A 1043 5.53 36.37 -31.69
CA ASN A 1043 4.23 36.98 -32.00
C ASN A 1043 4.30 38.37 -32.68
N ASP A 1044 5.49 38.99 -32.72
CA ASP A 1044 5.76 40.28 -33.37
C ASP A 1044 6.06 40.15 -34.88
N LYS A 1045 6.07 38.93 -35.42
CA LYS A 1045 6.29 38.66 -36.84
C LYS A 1045 5.04 38.11 -37.51
N GLU A 1046 4.85 38.49 -38.77
CA GLU A 1046 3.75 38.00 -39.60
C GLU A 1046 3.91 36.50 -39.89
N LYS A 1047 2.80 35.76 -39.77
CA LYS A 1047 2.77 34.30 -39.98
C LYS A 1047 1.83 33.98 -41.12
N TYR A 1048 2.38 33.46 -42.21
CA TYR A 1048 1.65 33.24 -43.45
C TYR A 1048 1.78 31.81 -43.96
N ILE A 1049 0.68 31.30 -44.49
CA ILE A 1049 0.66 30.14 -45.38
C ILE A 1049 0.09 30.59 -46.72
N PHE A 1050 0.88 30.43 -47.78
CA PHE A 1050 0.48 30.70 -49.15
C PHE A 1050 0.12 29.38 -49.84
N ILE A 1051 -1.04 29.35 -50.49
CA ILE A 1051 -1.51 28.18 -51.23
C ILE A 1051 -1.69 28.60 -52.67
N LYS A 1052 -1.04 27.88 -53.59
CA LYS A 1052 -1.17 28.09 -55.03
C LYS A 1052 -1.51 26.78 -55.72
N VAL A 1053 -2.55 26.76 -56.54
CA VAL A 1053 -2.95 25.58 -57.31
C VAL A 1053 -3.16 25.99 -58.76
N PHE A 1054 -2.46 25.33 -59.69
CA PHE A 1054 -2.54 25.64 -61.12
C PHE A 1054 -2.30 24.40 -62.00
N LYS A 1055 -2.79 24.43 -63.24
CA LYS A 1055 -2.63 23.33 -64.20
C LYS A 1055 -1.39 23.51 -65.08
N LYS A 1056 -0.56 22.47 -65.23
CA LYS A 1056 0.59 22.46 -66.15
C LYS A 1056 0.89 21.05 -66.68
N ASN A 1057 1.09 20.90 -68.00
CA ASN A 1057 1.46 19.64 -68.65
C ASN A 1057 0.62 18.42 -68.22
N ASN A 1058 -0.71 18.54 -68.28
CA ASN A 1058 -1.70 17.54 -67.85
C ASN A 1058 -1.62 17.09 -66.36
N ASN A 1059 -0.93 17.87 -65.52
CA ASN A 1059 -0.86 17.65 -64.09
C ASN A 1059 -1.44 18.86 -63.34
N ALA A 1060 -2.12 18.60 -62.23
CA ALA A 1060 -2.46 19.60 -61.24
C ALA A 1060 -1.25 19.79 -60.31
N ILE A 1061 -0.76 21.02 -60.20
CA ILE A 1061 0.36 21.37 -59.32
C ILE A 1061 -0.19 22.13 -58.12
N ILE A 1062 0.09 21.60 -56.92
CA ILE A 1062 -0.26 22.20 -55.64
C ILE A 1062 1.04 22.66 -54.98
N GLU A 1063 1.15 23.96 -54.71
CA GLU A 1063 2.26 24.56 -53.98
C GLU A 1063 1.74 25.12 -52.65
N ILE A 1064 2.31 24.63 -51.54
CA ILE A 1064 2.01 25.12 -50.19
C ILE A 1064 3.31 25.68 -49.62
N ILE A 1065 3.29 26.96 -49.26
CA ILE A 1065 4.47 27.69 -48.79
C ILE A 1065 4.19 28.28 -47.41
N ASP A 1066 5.03 27.95 -46.44
CA ASP A 1066 5.01 28.59 -45.12
C ASP A 1066 6.25 29.45 -44.89
N ASN A 1067 6.11 30.52 -44.10
CA ASN A 1067 7.24 31.34 -43.65
C ASN A 1067 7.79 30.90 -42.28
N GLY A 1068 7.69 29.59 -41.97
CA GLY A 1068 8.07 28.95 -40.71
C GLY A 1068 9.56 28.87 -40.39
N GLY A 1069 10.45 29.39 -41.25
CA GLY A 1069 11.90 29.39 -41.04
C GLY A 1069 12.70 28.34 -41.84
N GLY A 1070 12.03 27.51 -42.65
CA GLY A 1070 12.67 26.52 -43.53
C GLY A 1070 13.22 25.28 -42.80
N ILE A 1071 13.63 24.28 -43.57
CA ILE A 1071 14.20 23.00 -43.11
C ILE A 1071 15.73 23.01 -43.28
N LYS A 1072 16.50 22.52 -42.32
CA LYS A 1072 17.97 22.42 -42.48
C LYS A 1072 18.32 21.54 -43.70
N LYS A 1073 19.28 21.95 -44.53
CA LYS A 1073 19.64 21.26 -45.79
C LYS A 1073 19.93 19.76 -45.63
N GLU A 1074 20.60 19.39 -44.54
CA GLU A 1074 20.96 17.99 -44.22
C GLU A 1074 19.74 17.09 -43.94
N LEU A 1075 18.58 17.67 -43.65
CA LEU A 1075 17.37 16.95 -43.26
C LEU A 1075 16.40 16.78 -44.43
N LEU A 1076 16.55 17.55 -45.52
CA LEU A 1076 15.64 17.53 -46.67
C LEU A 1076 15.57 16.15 -47.35
N GLU A 1077 16.68 15.41 -47.41
CA GLU A 1077 16.71 14.06 -48.02
C GLU A 1077 16.01 13.00 -47.15
N LYS A 1078 15.83 13.28 -45.85
CA LYS A 1078 15.30 12.32 -44.87
C LYS A 1078 13.85 12.56 -44.49
N VAL A 1079 13.24 13.67 -44.94
CA VAL A 1079 11.88 14.06 -44.53
C VAL A 1079 10.80 13.04 -44.89
N PHE A 1080 11.05 12.21 -45.90
CA PHE A 1080 10.14 11.15 -46.31
C PHE A 1080 10.56 9.77 -45.78
N GLU A 1081 11.62 9.63 -45.00
CA GLU A 1081 11.97 8.36 -44.37
C GLU A 1081 10.94 8.00 -43.29
N PRO A 1082 10.54 6.72 -43.17
CA PRO A 1082 9.62 6.29 -42.13
C PRO A 1082 10.24 6.52 -40.74
N TYR A 1083 9.41 7.01 -39.80
CA TYR A 1083 9.80 7.34 -38.41
C TYR A 1083 10.76 8.52 -38.26
N PHE A 1084 11.05 9.26 -39.33
CA PHE A 1084 11.87 10.45 -39.26
C PHE A 1084 11.06 11.65 -38.75
N THR A 1085 11.52 12.27 -37.67
CA THR A 1085 10.90 13.48 -37.08
C THR A 1085 11.95 14.36 -36.43
N THR A 1086 11.76 15.68 -36.54
CA THR A 1086 12.58 16.70 -35.86
C THR A 1086 11.95 17.15 -34.53
N LYS A 1087 10.73 16.71 -34.24
CA LYS A 1087 9.99 16.99 -33.00
C LYS A 1087 10.43 16.03 -31.89
N HIS A 1088 10.27 16.43 -30.62
CA HIS A 1088 10.56 15.56 -29.47
C HIS A 1088 9.74 14.24 -29.58
N LYS A 1089 10.29 13.09 -29.15
CA LYS A 1089 9.67 11.74 -29.32
C LYS A 1089 8.22 11.61 -28.81
N SER A 1090 7.79 12.53 -27.95
CA SER A 1090 6.43 12.61 -27.38
C SER A 1090 5.45 13.47 -28.20
N GLN A 1091 5.90 14.11 -29.28
CA GLN A 1091 5.14 15.11 -30.05
C GLN A 1091 5.07 14.83 -31.56
N GLY A 1092 5.70 13.76 -32.06
CA GLY A 1092 5.57 13.39 -33.48
C GLY A 1092 6.04 11.96 -33.74
N THR A 1093 5.26 11.21 -34.52
CA THR A 1093 5.52 9.79 -34.85
C THR A 1093 6.52 9.60 -35.98
N GLY A 1094 6.79 10.65 -36.77
CA GLY A 1094 7.67 10.60 -37.95
C GLY A 1094 7.11 9.81 -39.13
N LEU A 1095 5.83 9.41 -39.09
CA LEU A 1095 5.17 8.64 -40.15
C LEU A 1095 4.34 9.51 -41.11
N GLY A 1096 3.98 10.74 -40.72
CA GLY A 1096 3.05 11.58 -41.49
C GLY A 1096 3.56 11.94 -42.89
N LEU A 1097 4.82 12.39 -43.01
CA LEU A 1097 5.40 12.72 -44.32
C LEU A 1097 5.74 11.48 -45.16
N TYR A 1098 6.17 10.37 -44.54
CA TYR A 1098 6.34 9.08 -45.24
C TYR A 1098 5.02 8.58 -45.85
N MET A 1099 3.92 8.62 -45.09
CA MET A 1099 2.59 8.27 -45.60
C MET A 1099 2.14 9.23 -46.69
N THR A 1100 2.40 10.53 -46.53
CA THR A 1100 2.13 11.53 -47.55
C THR A 1100 2.85 11.19 -48.85
N HIS A 1101 4.13 10.79 -48.78
CA HIS A 1101 4.89 10.34 -49.94
C HIS A 1101 4.27 9.09 -50.57
N LYS A 1102 4.02 8.03 -49.79
CA LYS A 1102 3.41 6.77 -50.28
C LYS A 1102 2.04 6.98 -50.94
N ILE A 1103 1.16 7.77 -50.33
CA ILE A 1103 -0.16 8.08 -50.89
C ILE A 1103 0.01 8.78 -52.24
N ILE A 1104 0.87 9.80 -52.32
CA ILE A 1104 1.07 10.53 -53.55
C ILE A 1104 1.71 9.65 -54.63
N THR A 1105 2.75 8.87 -54.32
CA THR A 1105 3.49 8.09 -55.32
C THR A 1105 2.84 6.76 -55.70
N GLU A 1106 2.25 6.04 -54.75
CA GLU A 1106 1.73 4.69 -54.96
C GLU A 1106 0.23 4.66 -55.24
N SER A 1107 -0.58 5.38 -54.45
CA SER A 1107 -2.04 5.44 -54.66
C SER A 1107 -2.41 6.42 -55.77
N MET A 1108 -1.91 7.65 -55.71
CA MET A 1108 -2.30 8.72 -56.64
C MET A 1108 -1.39 8.85 -57.87
N LYS A 1109 -0.33 8.03 -57.96
CA LYS A 1109 0.66 8.00 -59.07
C LYS A 1109 1.27 9.38 -59.41
N GLY A 1110 1.34 10.26 -58.42
CA GLY A 1110 1.91 11.60 -58.50
C GLY A 1110 3.34 11.68 -57.98
N LYS A 1111 3.83 12.92 -57.79
CA LYS A 1111 5.15 13.21 -57.22
C LYS A 1111 5.04 14.29 -56.16
N ILE A 1112 5.83 14.20 -55.10
CA ILE A 1112 5.92 15.22 -54.04
C ILE A 1112 7.37 15.61 -53.82
N GLN A 1113 7.61 16.91 -53.61
CA GLN A 1113 8.93 17.46 -53.33
C GLN A 1113 8.83 18.54 -52.24
N ILE A 1114 9.87 18.63 -51.40
CA ILE A 1114 9.99 19.66 -50.35
C ILE A 1114 11.31 20.38 -50.53
N GLU A 1115 11.28 21.71 -50.50
CA GLU A 1115 12.46 22.55 -50.63
C GLU A 1115 12.36 23.82 -49.80
N ASN A 1116 13.49 24.48 -49.54
CA ASN A 1116 13.49 25.83 -48.97
C ASN A 1116 13.42 26.87 -50.08
N CYS A 1117 12.64 27.93 -49.88
CA CYS A 1117 12.48 29.01 -50.85
C CYS A 1117 12.53 30.40 -50.21
N LYS A 1118 12.57 31.42 -51.08
CA LYS A 1118 12.32 32.83 -50.75
C LYS A 1118 11.03 33.25 -51.44
N TYR A 1119 10.05 33.74 -50.68
CA TYR A 1119 8.72 34.04 -51.23
C TYR A 1119 8.10 35.26 -50.53
N ALA A 1120 7.45 36.15 -51.28
CA ALA A 1120 6.73 37.33 -50.77
C ALA A 1120 7.51 38.20 -49.75
N GLY A 1121 8.83 38.39 -49.97
CA GLY A 1121 9.69 39.18 -49.08
C GLY A 1121 10.32 38.41 -47.90
N PHE A 1122 9.94 37.15 -47.70
CA PHE A 1122 10.52 36.28 -46.66
C PHE A 1122 11.71 35.48 -47.19
N ASN A 1123 12.82 35.48 -46.45
CA ASN A 1123 14.08 34.85 -46.86
C ASN A 1123 14.20 33.35 -46.51
N ASN A 1124 13.36 32.84 -45.61
CA ASN A 1124 13.42 31.46 -45.10
C ASN A 1124 12.01 30.84 -45.07
N CYS A 1125 11.58 30.28 -46.19
CA CYS A 1125 10.30 29.60 -46.33
C CYS A 1125 10.48 28.12 -46.65
N THR A 1126 9.49 27.30 -46.29
CA THR A 1126 9.39 25.90 -46.75
C THR A 1126 8.36 25.84 -47.85
N LYS A 1127 8.68 25.21 -48.98
CA LYS A 1127 7.76 24.96 -50.10
C LYS A 1127 7.57 23.47 -50.28
N VAL A 1128 6.32 23.03 -50.24
CA VAL A 1128 5.89 21.67 -50.62
C VAL A 1128 5.21 21.74 -51.97
N THR A 1129 5.69 20.97 -52.92
CA THR A 1129 5.14 20.88 -54.27
C THR A 1129 4.60 19.47 -54.51
N ILE A 1130 3.31 19.37 -54.83
CA ILE A 1130 2.66 18.10 -55.18
C ILE A 1130 2.23 18.18 -56.64
N LEU A 1131 2.59 17.16 -57.42
CA LEU A 1131 2.15 16.97 -58.80
C LEU A 1131 1.19 15.78 -58.85
N LEU A 1132 -0.03 16.02 -59.28
CA LEU A 1132 -1.07 15.00 -59.45
C LEU A 1132 -1.47 14.89 -60.93
N PRO A 1133 -1.54 13.67 -61.49
CA PRO A 1133 -2.11 13.48 -62.83
C PRO A 1133 -3.61 13.81 -62.80
N ILE A 1134 -4.09 14.50 -63.84
CA ILE A 1134 -5.50 14.91 -63.94
C ILE A 1134 -6.41 13.76 -64.42
N GLU A 1135 -5.84 12.79 -65.15
CA GLU A 1135 -6.54 11.61 -65.73
C GLU A 1135 -6.66 10.41 -64.79
#